data_AF-A0AB38GFD6-F1
#
_entry.id   AF-A0AB38GFD6-F1
#
_cell.length_a   1.000
_cell.length_b   1.000
_cell.length_c   1.000
_cell.angle_alpha   90.00
_cell.angle_beta   90.00
_cell.angle_gamma   90.00
#
_symmetry.space_group_name_H-M   'P 1'
#
loop_
_entity.id
_entity.type
_entity.pdbx_description
1 polymer ?
#
loop_
_entity_poly.entity_id
_entity_poly.type
_entity_poly.pdbx_seq_one_letter_code
_entity_poly.pdbx_strand_id
1 'polypeptide(L)'
;MKKLIVLLTAISVFSAAGISYVGYKNLSNDTTINNQEHEFKQLEEKLRTLQNEILNSEAKIKDLDTKDAEIIKNSNEKIKILKQLESDITSKLTQENNKINELIKNLNISISESKIKKEQKIKLEQELAKLKREKLKNDANHTFFNGEIRKLQDKLVLSNTKLDELKERIKSYESELIKLETDKNNKQKNIDKVKNELAKKQHLILVLKLKIQEYDQLLKDYSNLEEQFNSLKKSVNEKQKEIQEKTEILQRTHEQLQQLSNSNDNDKKELKNKISKLEQTEEKISNLNNQINQVKSEISDLNKKKESDLMNVKSEISDIDKQLEIANTKLSQSNESISQLKEVIKQLKKDKSHSTLENQKLDRQIEEKNTAIQKLEKEQQQYLTNIEKLNTQKSNLEQKLEKIKKENELKEQQLENQQLEYEKLSREYTRLLAFRIVLNSEISDLTNEIAAKKIILKNHKKFIEKEEQYLESLTKKYNSIKQDLKIKQQQFEQKKSELLMLKAQKTESENKISNLTKEQSEFIEKQKQLSTEIKEINNKISSKKDEFLKDNDDLKRIKEVVDSSNKTIEELKHTNENIERANTEKQEEIDKKADKILDLIKEVEMYETKISQLTRDLNLAEKEHERLSTIKANIESASNKIIEYIQQIRFGFKTTKESLAEIIKKDQELKEDLSSFSELVKKWLVPEELSVRYNEYIKKMTPIQEKINKNHKEIKELNSKLDQYKKEIKDNIKNLEKIIYDAISNNASELTE
;
A
#
# COMPACT_ATOMS: atom_id res chain seq x y z
N MET A 1 11.20 -99.73 89.38
CA MET A 1 11.88 -101.03 89.17
C MET A 1 11.85 -101.78 90.50
N LYS A 2 11.11 -102.90 90.59
CA LYS A 2 11.34 -104.08 91.47
C LYS A 2 11.76 -103.77 92.94
N LYS A 3 10.92 -103.77 93.98
CA LYS A 3 10.20 -104.88 94.68
C LYS A 3 9.62 -104.21 95.95
N LEU A 4 8.38 -104.36 96.43
CA LEU A 4 7.51 -105.53 96.60
C LEU A 4 8.06 -106.56 97.62
N ILE A 5 7.47 -106.55 98.84
CA ILE A 5 7.01 -107.71 99.65
C ILE A 5 8.06 -108.69 100.19
N VAL A 6 7.96 -108.99 101.51
CA VAL A 6 7.85 -110.34 102.12
C VAL A 6 7.66 -110.23 103.66
N LEU A 7 6.48 -110.68 104.14
CA LEU A 7 6.16 -111.48 105.37
C LEU A 7 6.68 -111.03 106.77
N LEU A 8 5.92 -110.90 107.87
CA LEU A 8 4.70 -111.56 108.42
C LEU A 8 4.87 -113.07 108.70
N THR A 9 4.51 -113.51 109.92
CA THR A 9 4.53 -114.87 110.54
C THR A 9 5.79 -115.19 111.38
N ALA A 10 5.72 -115.67 112.62
CA ALA A 10 4.77 -116.61 113.22
C ALA A 10 4.75 -116.49 114.78
N ILE A 11 3.56 -116.49 115.41
CA ILE A 11 3.02 -117.59 116.26
C ILE A 11 3.59 -117.58 117.70
N SER A 12 2.87 -117.01 118.68
CA SER A 12 1.98 -117.74 119.64
C SER A 12 2.56 -117.62 121.06
N VAL A 13 1.86 -117.61 122.19
CA VAL A 13 0.57 -118.20 122.61
C VAL A 13 0.03 -117.30 123.73
N PHE A 14 -1.23 -116.91 123.66
CA PHE A 14 -2.07 -116.76 124.85
C PHE A 14 -2.77 -118.11 125.08
N SER A 15 -3.06 -118.40 126.34
CA SER A 15 -3.93 -119.45 126.86
C SER A 15 -3.30 -120.83 127.14
N ALA A 16 -3.13 -121.10 128.42
CA ALA A 16 -3.93 -122.14 129.06
C ALA A 16 -4.15 -121.78 130.53
N ALA A 17 -5.38 -121.40 130.88
CA ALA A 17 -5.87 -121.61 132.21
C ALA A 17 -5.94 -123.12 132.46
N GLY A 18 -5.45 -123.57 133.61
CA GLY A 18 -5.57 -124.94 134.09
C GLY A 18 -5.69 -124.92 135.61
N ILE A 19 -6.90 -125.19 136.09
CA ILE A 19 -7.26 -125.42 137.49
C ILE A 19 -6.85 -126.84 137.89
N SER A 20 -6.26 -127.03 139.07
CA SER A 20 -6.46 -128.15 140.04
C SER A 20 -5.50 -127.94 141.23
N TYR A 21 -5.90 -127.87 142.51
CA TYR A 21 -6.60 -128.80 143.44
C TYR A 21 -5.67 -129.83 144.14
N VAL A 22 -5.47 -129.59 145.47
CA VAL A 22 -5.29 -130.52 146.63
C VAL A 22 -3.99 -131.32 146.91
N GLY A 23 -3.57 -131.28 148.19
CA GLY A 23 -2.83 -132.33 148.93
C GLY A 23 -1.79 -131.81 149.96
N TYR A 24 -2.16 -131.37 151.18
CA TYR A 24 -2.14 -132.05 152.51
C TYR A 24 -0.78 -132.37 153.21
N LYS A 25 -0.75 -132.00 154.52
CA LYS A 25 -0.01 -132.56 155.69
C LYS A 25 1.51 -132.23 155.80
N ASN A 26 2.12 -132.01 156.98
CA ASN A 26 1.73 -132.10 158.40
C ASN A 26 2.84 -131.52 159.32
N LEU A 27 2.44 -131.04 160.52
CA LEU A 27 3.05 -131.19 161.88
C LEU A 27 4.47 -130.64 162.17
N SER A 28 4.85 -130.11 163.35
CA SER A 28 4.38 -130.28 164.75
C SER A 28 4.94 -129.20 165.70
N ASN A 29 4.11 -128.76 166.68
CA ASN A 29 4.30 -128.63 168.16
C ASN A 29 5.68 -128.25 168.77
N ASP A 30 5.83 -127.61 169.94
CA ASP A 30 4.92 -127.29 171.05
C ASP A 30 5.59 -126.27 172.03
N THR A 31 4.74 -125.52 172.73
CA THR A 31 4.83 -125.02 174.13
C THR A 31 5.87 -124.00 174.67
N THR A 32 5.27 -123.03 175.37
CA THR A 32 5.60 -122.41 176.68
C THR A 32 6.36 -121.07 176.81
N ILE A 33 5.57 -120.03 177.16
CA ILE A 33 5.68 -119.07 178.28
C ILE A 33 6.72 -117.93 178.25
N ASN A 34 6.14 -116.71 178.37
CA ASN A 34 6.65 -115.40 178.78
C ASN A 34 7.18 -114.41 177.71
N ASN A 35 6.57 -113.20 177.74
CA ASN A 35 6.82 -111.97 176.98
C ASN A 35 6.40 -111.92 175.49
N GLN A 36 5.27 -111.25 175.20
CA GLN A 36 5.16 -110.03 174.35
C GLN A 36 3.72 -109.84 173.80
N GLU A 37 2.88 -109.12 174.55
CA GLU A 37 1.45 -108.86 174.29
C GLU A 37 1.19 -107.64 173.36
N HIS A 38 2.18 -107.21 172.55
CA HIS A 38 2.09 -106.00 171.70
C HIS A 38 1.89 -106.28 170.20
N GLU A 39 2.06 -107.52 169.71
CA GLU A 39 2.00 -107.82 168.26
C GLU A 39 0.61 -108.25 167.73
N PHE A 40 -0.33 -108.65 168.60
CA PHE A 40 -1.58 -109.29 168.14
C PHE A 40 -2.65 -108.30 167.62
N LYS A 41 -2.60 -107.01 168.00
CA LYS A 41 -3.53 -105.99 167.49
C LYS A 41 -3.16 -105.45 166.09
N GLN A 42 -1.92 -105.60 165.62
CA GLN A 42 -1.48 -105.08 164.31
C GLN A 42 -1.72 -106.04 163.13
N LEU A 43 -2.00 -107.32 163.39
CA LEU A 43 -2.23 -108.33 162.33
C LEU A 43 -3.70 -108.39 161.86
N GLU A 44 -4.66 -108.07 162.73
CA GLU A 44 -6.08 -108.11 162.38
C GLU A 44 -6.49 -106.96 161.44
N GLU A 45 -5.82 -105.80 161.54
CA GLU A 45 -6.07 -104.64 160.69
C GLU A 45 -5.50 -104.80 159.27
N LYS A 46 -4.43 -105.58 159.08
CA LYS A 46 -3.82 -105.84 157.76
C LYS A 46 -4.62 -106.83 156.90
N LEU A 47 -5.39 -107.73 157.51
CA LEU A 47 -6.11 -108.78 156.77
C LEU A 47 -7.35 -108.25 156.05
N ARG A 48 -7.96 -107.17 156.56
CA ARG A 48 -9.12 -106.52 155.93
C ARG A 48 -8.74 -105.67 154.71
N THR A 49 -7.51 -105.17 154.65
CA THR A 49 -7.01 -104.32 153.55
C THR A 49 -6.75 -105.12 152.28
N LEU A 50 -6.22 -106.33 152.38
CA LEU A 50 -5.92 -107.19 151.22
C LEU A 50 -7.15 -107.70 150.48
N GLN A 51 -8.29 -107.85 151.16
CA GLN A 51 -9.52 -108.37 150.55
C GLN A 51 -10.21 -107.35 149.61
N ASN A 52 -10.03 -106.04 149.86
CA ASN A 52 -10.58 -104.98 148.99
C ASN A 52 -9.74 -104.74 147.71
N GLU A 53 -8.44 -105.08 147.72
CA GLU A 53 -7.57 -104.88 146.54
C GLU A 53 -7.80 -105.91 145.43
N ILE A 54 -8.25 -107.12 145.77
CA ILE A 54 -8.52 -108.19 144.79
C ILE A 54 -9.79 -107.90 143.98
N LEU A 55 -10.85 -107.36 144.58
CA LEU A 55 -12.08 -107.01 143.85
C LEU A 55 -11.90 -105.84 142.86
N ASN A 56 -10.95 -104.93 143.12
CA ASN A 56 -10.73 -103.76 142.26
C ASN A 56 -9.82 -104.06 141.04
N SER A 57 -9.06 -105.16 141.08
CA SER A 57 -8.17 -105.56 139.97
C SER A 57 -8.91 -106.38 138.91
N GLU A 58 -9.95 -107.13 139.26
CA GLU A 58 -10.77 -107.91 138.31
C GLU A 58 -11.62 -107.02 137.38
N ALA A 59 -12.12 -105.87 137.88
CA ALA A 59 -12.88 -104.92 137.08
C ALA A 59 -12.03 -104.19 136.01
N LYS A 60 -10.72 -104.05 136.23
CA LYS A 60 -9.79 -103.38 135.28
C LYS A 60 -9.39 -104.26 134.10
N ILE A 61 -9.45 -105.59 134.23
CA ILE A 61 -9.01 -106.51 133.15
C ILE A 61 -10.10 -106.67 132.07
N LYS A 62 -11.38 -106.51 132.43
CA LYS A 62 -12.49 -106.63 131.46
C LYS A 62 -12.69 -105.42 130.52
N ASP A 63 -12.15 -104.24 130.86
CA ASP A 63 -12.25 -103.02 130.02
C ASP A 63 -11.13 -102.92 128.95
N LEU A 64 -10.05 -103.71 129.10
CA LEU A 64 -8.91 -103.71 128.18
C LEU A 64 -9.14 -104.53 126.89
N ASP A 65 -9.94 -105.60 126.91
CA ASP A 65 -10.15 -106.47 125.74
C ASP A 65 -11.04 -105.87 124.64
N THR A 66 -11.88 -104.86 124.94
CA THR A 66 -12.74 -104.22 123.93
C THR A 66 -12.06 -103.11 123.11
N LYS A 67 -10.92 -102.58 123.55
CA LYS A 67 -10.23 -101.45 122.88
C LYS A 67 -9.28 -101.90 121.76
N ASP A 68 -8.67 -103.07 121.89
CA ASP A 68 -7.67 -103.53 120.92
C ASP A 68 -8.28 -104.08 119.62
N ALA A 69 -9.54 -104.56 119.65
CA ALA A 69 -10.24 -105.02 118.45
C ALA A 69 -10.61 -103.88 117.47
N GLU A 70 -10.83 -102.65 117.96
CA GLU A 70 -11.23 -101.51 117.12
C GLU A 70 -10.03 -100.84 116.41
N ILE A 71 -8.84 -100.92 117.00
CA ILE A 71 -7.59 -100.38 116.42
C ILE A 71 -7.15 -101.18 115.19
N ILE A 72 -7.28 -102.52 115.21
CA ILE A 72 -6.86 -103.39 114.10
C ILE A 72 -7.71 -103.19 112.84
N LYS A 73 -9.00 -102.88 112.98
CA LYS A 73 -9.91 -102.62 111.85
C LYS A 73 -9.52 -101.33 111.10
N ASN A 74 -9.19 -100.26 111.83
CA ASN A 74 -8.79 -98.97 111.25
C ASN A 74 -7.48 -99.01 110.46
N SER A 75 -6.51 -99.81 110.90
CA SER A 75 -5.21 -99.90 110.20
C SER A 75 -5.28 -100.58 108.84
N ASN A 76 -6.17 -101.56 108.65
CA ASN A 76 -6.33 -102.25 107.36
C ASN A 76 -7.00 -101.38 106.28
N GLU A 77 -7.94 -100.50 106.67
CA GLU A 77 -8.52 -99.53 105.74
C GLU A 77 -7.49 -98.51 105.24
N LYS A 78 -6.58 -98.08 106.11
CA LYS A 78 -5.50 -97.13 105.76
C LYS A 78 -4.52 -97.71 104.75
N ILE A 79 -4.18 -99.00 104.85
CA ILE A 79 -3.28 -99.69 103.90
C ILE A 79 -3.91 -99.79 102.50
N LYS A 80 -5.23 -100.02 102.41
CA LYS A 80 -5.94 -100.10 101.14
C LYS A 80 -5.92 -98.76 100.38
N ILE A 81 -6.11 -97.65 101.10
CA ILE A 81 -6.05 -96.29 100.53
C ILE A 81 -4.65 -95.97 99.99
N LEU A 82 -3.59 -96.35 100.71
CA LEU A 82 -2.21 -96.07 100.30
C LEU A 82 -1.81 -96.81 99.01
N LYS A 83 -2.26 -98.05 98.82
CA LYS A 83 -1.99 -98.80 97.58
C LYS A 83 -2.70 -98.21 96.36
N GLN A 84 -3.92 -97.68 96.54
CA GLN A 84 -4.62 -97.00 95.46
C GLN A 84 -3.90 -95.72 95.03
N LEU A 85 -3.41 -94.93 95.99
CA LEU A 85 -2.62 -93.72 95.73
C LEU A 85 -1.31 -94.01 94.97
N GLU A 86 -0.61 -95.09 95.31
CA GLU A 86 0.63 -95.48 94.61
C GLU A 86 0.37 -95.82 93.12
N SER A 87 -0.71 -96.54 92.84
CA SER A 87 -1.13 -96.86 91.47
C SER A 87 -1.50 -95.60 90.68
N ASP A 88 -2.26 -94.68 91.28
CA ASP A 88 -2.68 -93.43 90.64
C ASP A 88 -1.50 -92.49 90.36
N ILE A 89 -0.51 -92.43 91.26
CA ILE A 89 0.73 -91.66 91.05
C ILE A 89 1.52 -92.25 89.88
N THR A 90 1.65 -93.57 89.81
CA THR A 90 2.43 -94.25 88.75
C THR A 90 1.82 -94.04 87.36
N SER A 91 0.48 -94.07 87.26
CA SER A 91 -0.20 -93.81 85.98
C SER A 91 -0.03 -92.33 85.54
N LYS A 92 -0.17 -91.37 86.47
CA LYS A 92 0.08 -89.95 86.19
C LYS A 92 1.50 -89.67 85.74
N LEU A 93 2.49 -90.29 86.38
CA LEU A 93 3.90 -90.10 86.03
C LEU A 93 4.21 -90.61 84.61
N THR A 94 3.59 -91.73 84.22
CA THR A 94 3.68 -92.26 82.85
C THR A 94 3.02 -91.32 81.83
N GLN A 95 1.84 -90.77 82.17
CA GLN A 95 1.13 -89.82 81.32
C GLN A 95 1.90 -88.51 81.12
N GLU A 96 2.48 -87.95 82.19
CA GLU A 96 3.28 -86.73 82.13
C GLU A 96 4.59 -86.94 81.35
N ASN A 97 5.26 -88.09 81.49
CA ASN A 97 6.42 -88.42 80.67
C ASN A 97 6.09 -88.50 79.17
N ASN A 98 4.93 -89.04 78.81
CA ASN A 98 4.49 -89.05 77.41
C ASN A 98 4.22 -87.64 76.87
N LYS A 99 3.62 -86.75 77.67
CA LYS A 99 3.45 -85.33 77.29
C LYS A 99 4.78 -84.62 77.10
N ILE A 100 5.76 -84.86 77.99
CA ILE A 100 7.09 -84.27 77.88
C ILE A 100 7.76 -84.70 76.56
N ASN A 101 7.66 -85.98 76.20
CA ASN A 101 8.22 -86.49 74.95
C ASN A 101 7.54 -85.88 73.70
N GLU A 102 6.22 -85.67 73.72
CA GLU A 102 5.52 -84.95 72.64
C GLU A 102 5.95 -83.49 72.53
N LEU A 103 6.11 -82.80 73.67
CA LEU A 103 6.57 -81.40 73.68
C LEU A 103 7.99 -81.27 73.10
N ILE A 104 8.90 -82.19 73.45
CA ILE A 104 10.26 -82.22 72.89
C ILE A 104 10.22 -82.42 71.37
N LYS A 105 9.37 -83.33 70.88
CA LYS A 105 9.19 -83.55 69.44
C LYS A 105 8.67 -82.29 68.73
N ASN A 106 7.66 -81.63 69.30
CA ASN A 106 7.08 -80.40 68.73
C ASN A 106 8.06 -79.22 68.75
N LEU A 107 8.89 -79.13 69.79
CA LEU A 107 9.95 -78.11 69.88
C LEU A 107 10.99 -78.29 68.76
N ASN A 108 11.42 -79.53 68.51
CA ASN A 108 12.39 -79.83 67.46
C ASN A 108 11.84 -79.54 66.05
N ILE A 109 10.56 -79.81 65.80
CA ILE A 109 9.88 -79.42 64.56
C ILE A 109 9.88 -77.89 64.42
N SER A 110 9.49 -77.16 65.47
CA SER A 110 9.44 -75.69 65.47
C SER A 110 10.81 -75.05 65.25
N ILE A 111 11.88 -75.61 65.83
CA ILE A 111 13.25 -75.16 65.60
C ILE A 111 13.66 -75.35 64.14
N SER A 112 13.32 -76.51 63.55
CA SER A 112 13.62 -76.82 62.15
C SER A 112 12.87 -75.88 61.20
N GLU A 113 11.57 -75.64 61.45
CA GLU A 113 10.77 -74.68 60.69
C GLU A 113 11.31 -73.25 60.81
N SER A 114 11.73 -72.83 62.02
CA SER A 114 12.34 -71.51 62.21
C SER A 114 13.63 -71.36 61.42
N LYS A 115 14.45 -72.41 61.34
CA LYS A 115 15.69 -72.40 60.55
C LYS A 115 15.40 -72.28 59.05
N ILE A 116 14.45 -73.06 58.53
CA ILE A 116 14.02 -73.00 57.12
C ILE A 116 13.47 -71.61 56.77
N LYS A 117 12.60 -71.04 57.64
CA LYS A 117 12.05 -69.69 57.43
C LYS A 117 13.13 -68.60 57.45
N LYS A 118 14.15 -68.72 58.31
CA LYS A 118 15.31 -67.80 58.32
C LYS A 118 16.11 -67.90 57.02
N GLU A 119 16.36 -69.09 56.52
CA GLU A 119 17.07 -69.29 55.24
C GLU A 119 16.26 -68.76 54.04
N GLN A 120 14.94 -68.97 54.02
CA GLN A 120 14.05 -68.40 53.01
C GLN A 120 14.04 -66.87 53.05
N LYS A 121 13.98 -66.28 54.25
CA LYS A 121 14.04 -64.82 54.43
C LYS A 121 15.33 -64.24 53.82
N ILE A 122 16.49 -64.84 54.12
CA ILE A 122 17.78 -64.38 53.58
C ILE A 122 17.80 -64.46 52.04
N LYS A 123 17.28 -65.54 51.45
CA LYS A 123 17.20 -65.67 49.98
C LYS A 123 16.31 -64.59 49.36
N LEU A 124 15.13 -64.35 49.93
CA LEU A 124 14.21 -63.32 49.45
C LEU A 124 14.78 -61.90 49.61
N GLU A 125 15.51 -61.63 50.70
CA GLU A 125 16.18 -60.34 50.90
C GLU A 125 17.30 -60.11 49.87
N GLN A 126 18.06 -61.16 49.53
CA GLN A 126 19.08 -61.10 48.48
C GLN A 126 18.45 -60.89 47.10
N GLU A 127 17.35 -61.57 46.80
CA GLU A 127 16.61 -61.42 45.54
C GLU A 127 15.97 -60.03 45.42
N LEU A 128 15.38 -59.52 46.50
CA LEU A 128 14.85 -58.15 46.57
C LEU A 128 15.97 -57.12 46.36
N ALA A 129 17.15 -57.32 46.94
CA ALA A 129 18.29 -56.43 46.74
C ALA A 129 18.78 -56.46 45.28
N LYS A 130 18.77 -57.63 44.63
CA LYS A 130 19.11 -57.78 43.21
C LYS A 130 18.09 -57.06 42.33
N LEU A 131 16.79 -57.27 42.55
CA LEU A 131 15.70 -56.60 41.83
C LEU A 131 15.74 -55.08 42.01
N LYS A 132 16.07 -54.59 43.22
CA LYS A 132 16.26 -53.14 43.45
C LYS A 132 17.41 -52.57 42.64
N ARG A 133 18.55 -53.28 42.54
CA ARG A 133 19.69 -52.85 41.70
C ARG A 133 19.34 -52.88 40.22
N GLU A 134 18.63 -53.91 39.76
CA GLU A 134 18.15 -54.01 38.37
C GLU A 134 17.16 -52.88 38.05
N LYS A 135 16.24 -52.58 38.96
CA LYS A 135 15.32 -51.44 38.83
C LYS A 135 16.09 -50.12 38.70
N LEU A 136 17.04 -49.84 39.60
CA LEU A 136 17.87 -48.63 39.53
C LEU A 136 18.65 -48.53 38.20
N LYS A 137 19.18 -49.66 37.70
CA LYS A 137 19.86 -49.72 36.41
C LYS A 137 18.90 -49.45 35.25
N ASN A 138 17.69 -50.01 35.31
CA ASN A 138 16.66 -49.76 34.30
C ASN A 138 16.15 -48.33 34.33
N ASP A 139 15.95 -47.74 35.51
CA ASP A 139 15.55 -46.34 35.68
C ASP A 139 16.64 -45.39 35.14
N ALA A 140 17.92 -45.70 35.38
CA ALA A 140 19.05 -44.97 34.83
C ALA A 140 19.10 -45.09 33.29
N ASN A 141 18.90 -46.29 32.74
CA ASN A 141 18.83 -46.50 31.30
C ASN A 141 17.63 -45.77 30.68
N HIS A 142 16.46 -45.81 31.30
CA HIS A 142 15.26 -45.10 30.85
C HIS A 142 15.49 -43.59 30.83
N THR A 143 16.16 -43.05 31.86
CA THR A 143 16.54 -41.64 31.92
C THR A 143 17.54 -41.29 30.81
N PHE A 144 18.55 -42.13 30.58
CA PHE A 144 19.53 -41.96 29.50
C PHE A 144 18.86 -41.96 28.12
N PHE A 145 18.05 -42.98 27.82
CA PHE A 145 17.36 -43.10 26.53
C PHE A 145 16.37 -41.96 26.31
N ASN A 146 15.62 -41.53 27.32
CA ASN A 146 14.74 -40.36 27.20
C ASN A 146 15.53 -39.06 26.96
N GLY A 147 16.69 -38.91 27.60
CA GLY A 147 17.61 -37.80 27.32
C GLY A 147 18.10 -37.81 25.88
N GLU A 148 18.47 -38.98 25.34
CA GLU A 148 18.95 -39.12 23.97
C GLU A 148 17.82 -38.96 22.93
N ILE A 149 16.62 -39.47 23.22
CA ILE A 149 15.42 -39.25 22.41
C ILE A 149 15.14 -37.75 22.33
N ARG A 150 15.17 -37.01 23.44
CA ARG A 150 14.97 -35.56 23.44
C ARG A 150 16.01 -34.84 22.59
N LYS A 151 17.30 -35.17 22.73
CA LYS A 151 18.36 -34.59 21.87
C LYS A 151 18.14 -34.88 20.38
N LEU A 152 17.72 -36.10 20.04
CA LEU A 152 17.43 -36.47 18.66
C LEU A 152 16.20 -35.75 18.12
N GLN A 153 15.17 -35.56 18.95
CA GLN A 153 14.01 -34.74 18.61
C GLN A 153 14.40 -33.29 18.37
N ASP A 154 15.23 -32.69 19.23
CA ASP A 154 15.73 -31.32 19.06
C ASP A 154 16.55 -31.18 17.77
N LYS A 155 17.43 -32.16 17.48
CA LYS A 155 18.19 -32.21 16.20
C LYS A 155 17.28 -32.37 14.98
N LEU A 156 16.22 -33.17 15.08
CA LEU A 156 15.25 -33.37 14.01
C LEU A 156 14.47 -32.09 13.75
N VAL A 157 14.00 -31.40 14.79
CA VAL A 157 13.34 -30.09 14.68
C VAL A 157 14.26 -29.09 14.00
N LEU A 158 15.52 -28.97 14.45
CA LEU A 158 16.50 -28.06 13.84
C LEU A 158 16.75 -28.39 12.36
N SER A 159 16.83 -29.68 12.02
CA SER A 159 17.02 -30.12 10.63
C SER A 159 15.79 -29.84 9.76
N ASN A 160 14.59 -29.98 10.31
CA ASN A 160 13.34 -29.63 9.61
C ASN A 160 13.24 -28.13 9.40
N THR A 161 13.60 -27.30 10.39
CA THR A 161 13.66 -25.85 10.21
C THR A 161 14.61 -25.45 9.09
N LYS A 162 15.83 -26.03 9.06
CA LYS A 162 16.78 -25.80 7.95
C LYS A 162 16.23 -26.27 6.60
N LEU A 163 15.52 -27.40 6.57
CA LEU A 163 14.89 -27.89 5.35
C LEU A 163 13.82 -26.91 4.84
N ASP A 164 13.01 -26.36 5.73
CA ASP A 164 11.98 -25.39 5.36
C ASP A 164 12.57 -24.05 4.91
N GLU A 165 13.63 -23.57 5.59
CA GLU A 165 14.42 -22.42 5.12
C GLU A 165 14.99 -22.64 3.71
N LEU A 166 15.53 -23.84 3.44
CA LEU A 166 16.03 -24.20 2.11
C LEU A 166 14.91 -24.26 1.07
N LYS A 167 13.73 -24.79 1.40
CA LYS A 167 12.57 -24.79 0.49
C LYS A 167 12.14 -23.38 0.11
N GLU A 168 12.05 -22.47 1.09
CA GLU A 168 11.70 -21.08 0.82
C GLU A 168 12.78 -20.37 -0.02
N ARG A 169 14.06 -20.69 0.22
CA ARG A 169 15.16 -20.18 -0.60
C ARG A 169 15.12 -20.71 -2.03
N ILE A 170 14.77 -21.98 -2.23
CA ILE A 170 14.54 -22.58 -3.55
C ILE A 170 13.40 -21.86 -4.28
N LYS A 171 12.24 -21.64 -3.64
CA LYS A 171 11.13 -20.89 -4.24
C LYS A 171 11.52 -19.47 -4.65
N SER A 172 12.34 -18.81 -3.82
CA SER A 172 12.89 -17.48 -4.14
C SER A 172 13.75 -17.53 -5.40
N TYR A 173 14.67 -18.51 -5.50
CA TYR A 173 15.51 -18.68 -6.68
C TYR A 173 14.74 -19.08 -7.93
N GLU A 174 13.70 -19.92 -7.82
CA GLU A 174 12.80 -20.23 -8.94
C GLU A 174 12.10 -18.97 -9.46
N SER A 175 11.63 -18.12 -8.56
CA SER A 175 11.01 -16.83 -8.91
C SER A 175 12.00 -15.88 -9.59
N GLU A 176 13.25 -15.85 -9.12
CA GLU A 176 14.33 -15.07 -9.72
C GLU A 176 14.71 -15.58 -11.12
N LEU A 177 14.79 -16.90 -11.30
CA LEU A 177 15.03 -17.52 -12.61
C LEU A 177 13.92 -17.19 -13.61
N ILE A 178 12.65 -17.23 -13.21
CA ILE A 178 11.54 -16.83 -14.08
C ILE A 178 11.66 -15.37 -14.52
N LYS A 179 12.06 -14.47 -13.60
CA LYS A 179 12.30 -13.05 -13.94
C LYS A 179 13.45 -12.90 -14.93
N LEU A 180 14.56 -13.60 -14.71
CA LEU A 180 15.73 -13.57 -15.60
C LEU A 180 15.41 -14.14 -16.99
N GLU A 181 14.66 -15.24 -17.08
CA GLU A 181 14.23 -15.81 -18.36
C GLU A 181 13.28 -14.84 -19.11
N THR A 182 12.41 -14.15 -18.38
CA THR A 182 11.54 -13.11 -18.94
C THR A 182 12.34 -11.93 -19.47
N ASP A 183 13.34 -11.44 -18.72
CA ASP A 183 14.22 -10.34 -19.14
C ASP A 183 15.05 -10.72 -20.38
N LYS A 184 15.61 -11.94 -20.39
CA LYS A 184 16.32 -12.51 -21.55
C LYS A 184 15.43 -12.56 -22.80
N ASN A 185 14.18 -13.03 -22.67
CA ASN A 185 13.23 -13.07 -23.78
C ASN A 185 12.86 -11.66 -24.29
N ASN A 186 12.71 -10.69 -23.40
CA ASN A 186 12.44 -9.30 -23.78
C ASN A 186 13.64 -8.67 -24.50
N LYS A 187 14.86 -8.88 -24.00
CA LYS A 187 16.09 -8.44 -24.66
C LYS A 187 16.26 -9.08 -26.04
N GLN A 188 15.93 -10.36 -26.19
CA GLN A 188 15.96 -11.04 -27.50
C GLN A 188 14.98 -10.40 -28.49
N LYS A 189 13.74 -10.14 -28.08
CA LYS A 189 12.75 -9.42 -28.92
C LYS A 189 13.25 -8.04 -29.34
N ASN A 190 13.95 -7.32 -28.46
CA ASN A 190 14.52 -6.02 -28.78
C ASN A 190 15.68 -6.14 -29.79
N ILE A 191 16.55 -7.15 -29.63
CA ILE A 191 17.61 -7.45 -30.61
C ILE A 191 17.00 -7.75 -31.99
N ASP A 192 15.92 -8.53 -32.05
CA ASP A 192 15.26 -8.88 -33.31
C ASP A 192 14.63 -7.65 -33.98
N LYS A 193 14.04 -6.73 -33.20
CA LYS A 193 13.57 -5.43 -33.71
C LYS A 193 14.71 -4.60 -34.28
N VAL A 194 15.82 -4.48 -33.56
CA VAL A 194 17.00 -3.73 -34.01
C VAL A 194 17.60 -4.34 -35.28
N LYS A 195 17.67 -5.67 -35.39
CA LYS A 195 18.09 -6.36 -36.62
C LYS A 195 17.19 -6.04 -37.81
N ASN A 196 15.88 -6.03 -37.60
CA ASN A 196 14.92 -5.67 -38.65
C ASN A 196 15.06 -4.19 -39.08
N GLU A 197 15.26 -3.27 -38.14
CA GLU A 197 15.54 -1.88 -38.48
C GLU A 197 16.87 -1.70 -39.20
N LEU A 198 17.91 -2.42 -38.78
CA LEU A 198 19.21 -2.42 -39.45
C LEU A 198 19.08 -2.89 -40.91
N ALA A 199 18.33 -3.97 -41.15
CA ALA A 199 18.06 -4.47 -42.50
C ALA A 199 17.33 -3.43 -43.37
N LYS A 200 16.33 -2.73 -42.80
CA LYS A 200 15.65 -1.62 -43.50
C LYS A 200 16.60 -0.47 -43.84
N LYS A 201 17.47 -0.07 -42.90
CA LYS A 201 18.47 0.98 -43.14
C LYS A 201 19.50 0.56 -44.18
N GLN A 202 19.95 -0.70 -44.18
CA GLN A 202 20.85 -1.24 -45.21
C GLN A 202 20.20 -1.22 -46.59
N HIS A 203 18.92 -1.57 -46.69
CA HIS A 203 18.17 -1.46 -47.94
C HIS A 203 18.06 0.00 -48.41
N LEU A 204 17.77 0.95 -47.50
CA LEU A 204 17.73 2.37 -47.83
C LEU A 204 19.09 2.89 -48.33
N ILE A 205 20.21 2.46 -47.73
CA ILE A 205 21.55 2.80 -48.20
C ILE A 205 21.79 2.29 -49.63
N LEU A 206 21.35 1.06 -49.95
CA LEU A 206 21.42 0.51 -51.31
C LEU A 206 20.62 1.37 -52.30
N VAL A 207 19.39 1.76 -51.95
CA VAL A 207 18.55 2.63 -52.79
C VAL A 207 19.19 4.00 -52.99
N LEU A 208 19.76 4.60 -51.93
CA LEU A 208 20.45 5.89 -52.03
C LEU A 208 21.70 5.81 -52.90
N LYS A 209 22.47 4.72 -52.81
CA LYS A 209 23.62 4.49 -53.70
C LYS A 209 23.21 4.42 -55.17
N LEU A 210 22.11 3.73 -55.49
CA LEU A 210 21.58 3.68 -56.85
C LEU A 210 21.16 5.07 -57.34
N LYS A 211 20.48 5.88 -56.51
CA LYS A 211 20.13 7.26 -56.85
C LYS A 211 21.34 8.15 -57.08
N ILE A 212 22.40 8.00 -56.29
CA ILE A 212 23.66 8.75 -56.52
C ILE A 212 24.24 8.40 -57.89
N GLN A 213 24.24 7.12 -58.28
CA GLN A 213 24.68 6.71 -59.62
C GLN A 213 23.80 7.30 -60.74
N GLU A 214 22.48 7.37 -60.53
CA GLU A 214 21.57 8.05 -61.46
C GLU A 214 21.88 9.56 -61.57
N TYR A 215 22.16 10.24 -60.46
CA TYR A 215 22.58 11.64 -60.46
C TYR A 215 23.91 11.86 -61.20
N ASP A 216 24.90 10.99 -60.99
CA ASP A 216 26.17 11.06 -61.71
C ASP A 216 25.98 10.91 -63.23
N GLN A 217 25.03 10.07 -63.65
CA GLN A 217 24.68 9.92 -65.06
C GLN A 217 23.98 11.17 -65.59
N LEU A 218 23.04 11.74 -64.83
CA LEU A 218 22.36 12.98 -65.19
C LEU A 218 23.32 14.17 -65.34
N LEU A 219 24.36 14.21 -64.51
CA LEU A 219 25.40 15.26 -64.55
C LEU A 219 26.23 15.18 -65.83
N LYS A 220 26.54 13.96 -66.29
CA LYS A 220 27.19 13.74 -67.61
C LYS A 220 26.29 14.17 -68.75
N ASP A 221 25.01 13.83 -68.68
CA ASP A 221 24.04 14.20 -69.72
C ASP A 221 23.87 15.73 -69.78
N TYR A 222 23.83 16.40 -68.62
CA TYR A 222 23.82 17.87 -68.53
C TYR A 222 25.06 18.50 -69.16
N SER A 223 26.26 17.99 -68.86
CA SER A 223 27.51 18.47 -69.45
C SER A 223 27.50 18.35 -70.98
N ASN A 224 26.98 17.25 -71.52
CA ASN A 224 26.83 17.05 -72.96
C ASN A 224 25.81 18.03 -73.57
N LEU A 225 24.71 18.29 -72.87
CA LEU A 225 23.69 19.26 -73.31
C LEU A 225 24.23 20.70 -73.31
N GLU A 226 25.08 21.04 -72.34
CA GLU A 226 25.76 22.33 -72.26
C GLU A 226 26.76 22.53 -73.40
N GLU A 227 27.51 21.49 -73.77
CA GLU A 227 28.38 21.51 -74.96
C GLU A 227 27.56 21.72 -76.25
N GLN A 228 26.45 20.98 -76.40
CA GLN A 228 25.54 21.15 -77.53
C GLN A 228 24.95 22.57 -77.58
N PHE A 229 24.50 23.10 -76.45
CA PHE A 229 23.99 24.47 -76.35
C PHE A 229 25.04 25.52 -76.77
N ASN A 230 26.27 25.37 -76.30
CA ASN A 230 27.37 26.26 -76.65
C ASN A 230 27.72 26.17 -78.15
N SER A 231 27.67 24.98 -78.74
CA SER A 231 27.86 24.79 -80.19
C SER A 231 26.74 25.47 -81.01
N LEU A 232 25.49 25.35 -80.55
CA LEU A 232 24.33 25.96 -81.20
C LEU A 232 24.40 27.49 -81.12
N LYS A 233 24.75 28.02 -79.93
CA LYS A 233 24.93 29.46 -79.71
C LYS A 233 26.03 30.04 -80.61
N LYS A 234 27.12 29.30 -80.81
CA LYS A 234 28.18 29.68 -81.74
C LYS A 234 27.65 29.73 -83.18
N SER A 235 26.92 28.71 -83.61
CA SER A 235 26.30 28.65 -84.95
C SER A 235 25.31 29.79 -85.19
N VAL A 236 24.46 30.11 -84.20
CA VAL A 236 23.52 31.23 -84.25
C VAL A 236 24.25 32.56 -84.44
N ASN A 237 25.33 32.80 -83.69
CA ASN A 237 26.13 34.03 -83.83
C ASN A 237 26.81 34.14 -85.19
N GLU A 238 27.29 33.02 -85.75
CA GLU A 238 27.86 32.96 -87.10
C GLU A 238 26.80 33.28 -88.16
N LYS A 239 25.59 32.71 -88.04
CA LYS A 239 24.47 33.03 -88.93
C LYS A 239 23.97 34.47 -88.80
N GLN A 240 23.98 35.04 -87.60
CA GLN A 240 23.63 36.45 -87.37
C GLN A 240 24.60 37.39 -88.09
N LYS A 241 25.90 37.08 -88.08
CA LYS A 241 26.91 37.82 -88.85
C LYS A 241 26.70 37.70 -90.35
N GLU A 242 26.44 36.48 -90.85
CA GLU A 242 26.15 36.25 -92.27
C GLU A 242 24.92 37.06 -92.73
N ILE A 243 23.89 37.16 -91.88
CA ILE A 243 22.70 37.98 -92.14
C ILE A 243 23.04 39.48 -92.18
N GLN A 244 23.85 39.99 -91.23
CA GLN A 244 24.28 41.39 -91.23
C GLN A 244 25.06 41.73 -92.51
N GLU A 245 26.03 40.90 -92.90
CA GLU A 245 26.80 41.08 -94.13
C GLU A 245 25.90 41.09 -95.37
N LYS A 246 24.96 40.13 -95.48
CA LYS A 246 23.99 40.09 -96.58
C LYS A 246 23.07 41.31 -96.59
N THR A 247 22.67 41.81 -95.42
CA THR A 247 21.81 43.00 -95.29
C THR A 247 22.54 44.26 -95.76
N GLU A 248 23.81 44.43 -95.39
CA GLU A 248 24.66 45.54 -95.87
C GLU A 248 24.84 45.51 -97.40
N ILE A 249 25.05 44.32 -97.98
CA ILE A 249 25.13 44.15 -99.43
C ILE A 249 23.80 44.54 -100.08
N LEU A 250 22.68 44.10 -99.52
CA LEU A 250 21.34 44.39 -100.03
C LEU A 250 21.05 45.90 -100.00
N GLN A 251 21.46 46.59 -98.93
CA GLN A 251 21.32 48.04 -98.80
C GLN A 251 22.16 48.81 -99.83
N ARG A 252 23.43 48.42 -100.03
CA ARG A 252 24.26 49.01 -101.10
C ARG A 252 23.66 48.77 -102.49
N THR A 253 23.11 47.59 -102.72
CA THR A 253 22.47 47.25 -104.00
C THR A 253 21.19 48.08 -104.20
N HIS A 254 20.43 48.34 -103.14
CA HIS A 254 19.25 49.21 -103.16
C HIS A 254 19.62 50.67 -103.47
N GLU A 255 20.67 51.20 -102.86
CA GLU A 255 21.19 52.55 -103.13
C GLU A 255 21.68 52.69 -104.58
N GLN A 256 22.37 51.68 -105.11
CA GLN A 256 22.79 51.64 -106.52
C GLN A 256 21.59 51.61 -107.48
N LEU A 257 20.55 50.83 -107.19
CA LEU A 257 19.30 50.80 -107.95
C LEU A 257 18.58 52.16 -107.92
N GLN A 258 18.61 52.86 -106.78
CA GLN A 258 18.01 54.18 -106.64
C GLN A 258 18.77 55.25 -107.44
N GLN A 259 20.11 55.18 -107.48
CA GLN A 259 20.95 56.02 -108.33
C GLN A 259 20.70 55.77 -109.82
N LEU A 260 20.58 54.51 -110.23
CA LEU A 260 20.24 54.13 -111.60
C LEU A 260 18.83 54.61 -111.99
N SER A 261 17.86 54.52 -111.07
CA SER A 261 16.49 55.03 -111.28
C SER A 261 16.48 56.55 -111.52
N ASN A 262 17.25 57.30 -110.73
CA ASN A 262 17.35 58.76 -110.88
C ASN A 262 18.10 59.17 -112.16
N SER A 263 19.08 58.38 -112.61
CA SER A 263 19.72 58.55 -113.91
C SER A 263 18.73 58.32 -115.07
N ASN A 264 17.94 57.26 -114.97
CA ASN A 264 16.94 56.89 -115.97
C ASN A 264 15.84 57.96 -116.13
N ASP A 265 15.44 58.63 -115.04
CA ASP A 265 14.47 59.73 -115.09
C ASP A 265 15.03 61.02 -115.73
N ASN A 266 16.35 61.26 -115.62
CA ASN A 266 17.03 62.34 -116.34
C ASN A 266 17.13 62.05 -117.84
N ASP A 267 17.50 60.82 -118.20
CA ASP A 267 17.59 60.38 -119.59
C ASP A 267 16.22 60.44 -120.29
N LYS A 268 15.14 60.15 -119.54
CA LYS A 268 13.74 60.23 -120.02
C LYS A 268 13.28 61.67 -120.33
N LYS A 269 13.79 62.68 -119.61
CA LYS A 269 13.55 64.09 -119.91
C LYS A 269 14.31 64.55 -121.15
N GLU A 270 15.53 64.07 -121.35
CA GLU A 270 16.33 64.37 -122.54
C GLU A 270 15.76 63.71 -123.80
N LEU A 271 15.23 62.48 -123.66
CA LEU A 271 14.55 61.73 -124.73
C LEU A 271 13.29 62.46 -125.22
N LYS A 272 12.52 63.08 -124.32
CA LYS A 272 11.29 63.83 -124.66
C LYS A 272 11.56 65.06 -125.54
N ASN A 273 12.73 65.68 -125.40
CA ASN A 273 13.18 66.79 -126.25
C ASN A 273 13.75 66.34 -127.61
N LYS A 274 14.31 65.13 -127.69
CA LYS A 274 14.85 64.55 -128.94
C LYS A 274 13.77 63.86 -129.81
N ILE A 275 12.69 63.36 -129.20
CA ILE A 275 11.52 62.76 -129.88
C ILE A 275 10.81 63.74 -130.83
N SER A 276 10.82 65.05 -130.53
CA SER A 276 10.23 66.08 -131.40
C SER A 276 11.01 66.35 -132.70
N LYS A 277 12.20 65.76 -132.89
CA LYS A 277 13.04 65.89 -134.10
C LYS A 277 13.19 64.58 -134.90
N LEU A 278 12.72 63.45 -134.36
CA LEU A 278 12.92 62.10 -134.92
C LEU A 278 11.62 61.53 -135.53
N GLU A 279 10.72 62.43 -135.91
CA GLU A 279 9.63 62.21 -136.88
C GLU A 279 10.13 62.29 -138.33
N GLN A 280 11.37 62.75 -138.54
CA GLN A 280 12.08 62.60 -139.81
C GLN A 280 12.77 61.23 -139.88
N THR A 281 12.00 60.29 -140.43
CA THR A 281 12.43 59.29 -141.42
C THR A 281 13.34 58.11 -140.99
N GLU A 282 12.71 56.93 -141.01
CA GLU A 282 13.22 55.73 -141.72
C GLU A 282 14.38 54.88 -141.17
N GLU A 283 15.06 55.24 -140.09
CA GLU A 283 16.07 54.33 -139.47
C GLU A 283 15.47 53.27 -138.50
N LYS A 284 14.14 53.33 -138.27
CA LYS A 284 13.41 52.54 -137.27
C LYS A 284 13.19 51.05 -137.60
N ILE A 285 13.48 50.58 -138.82
CA ILE A 285 13.16 49.19 -139.22
C ILE A 285 14.26 48.19 -138.81
N SER A 286 15.52 48.61 -138.69
CA SER A 286 16.64 47.70 -138.34
C SER A 286 16.78 47.42 -136.83
N ASN A 287 16.39 48.38 -135.98
CA ASN A 287 16.65 48.31 -134.53
C ASN A 287 15.63 47.43 -133.76
N LEU A 288 14.44 47.19 -134.32
CA LEU A 288 13.41 46.34 -133.70
C LEU A 288 13.82 44.85 -133.62
N ASN A 289 14.68 44.38 -134.52
CA ASN A 289 15.17 42.99 -134.52
C ASN A 289 16.19 42.70 -133.39
N ASN A 290 16.96 43.70 -132.95
CA ASN A 290 17.90 43.54 -131.83
C ASN A 290 17.18 43.57 -130.47
N GLN A 291 16.09 44.33 -130.35
CA GLN A 291 15.25 44.37 -129.15
C GLN A 291 14.51 43.05 -128.90
N ILE A 292 14.08 42.34 -129.96
CA ILE A 292 13.46 41.01 -129.83
C ILE A 292 14.45 39.98 -129.25
N ASN A 293 15.73 40.03 -129.66
CA ASN A 293 16.76 39.11 -129.15
C ASN A 293 17.13 39.39 -127.69
N GLN A 294 17.10 40.65 -127.26
CA GLN A 294 17.37 41.07 -125.89
C GLN A 294 16.23 40.65 -124.94
N VAL A 295 14.97 40.79 -125.36
CA VAL A 295 13.80 40.27 -124.64
C VAL A 295 13.83 38.74 -124.55
N LYS A 296 14.32 38.04 -125.57
CA LYS A 296 14.50 36.57 -125.54
C LYS A 296 15.56 36.12 -124.53
N SER A 297 16.62 36.91 -124.37
CA SER A 297 17.66 36.72 -123.34
C SER A 297 17.09 36.95 -121.93
N GLU A 298 16.35 38.03 -121.72
CA GLU A 298 15.73 38.35 -120.43
C GLU A 298 14.69 37.31 -120.01
N ILE A 299 13.89 36.77 -120.94
CA ILE A 299 12.96 35.67 -120.66
C ILE A 299 13.71 34.39 -120.25
N SER A 300 14.89 34.13 -120.84
CA SER A 300 15.74 32.98 -120.49
C SER A 300 16.34 33.13 -119.09
N ASP A 301 16.82 34.32 -118.74
CA ASP A 301 17.41 34.59 -117.43
C ASP A 301 16.34 34.62 -116.32
N LEU A 302 15.14 35.12 -116.61
CA LEU A 302 13.98 35.02 -115.72
C LEU A 302 13.53 33.58 -115.49
N ASN A 303 13.58 32.72 -116.52
CA ASN A 303 13.27 31.29 -116.36
C ASN A 303 14.31 30.59 -115.48
N LYS A 304 15.61 30.85 -115.68
CA LYS A 304 16.67 30.30 -114.82
C LYS A 304 16.53 30.77 -113.38
N LYS A 305 16.17 32.03 -113.16
CA LYS A 305 15.94 32.59 -111.82
C LYS A 305 14.72 31.95 -111.16
N LYS A 306 13.62 31.80 -111.89
CA LYS A 306 12.42 31.05 -111.45
C LYS A 306 12.76 29.62 -111.06
N GLU A 307 13.60 28.92 -111.83
CA GLU A 307 14.01 27.54 -111.54
C GLU A 307 14.91 27.45 -110.30
N SER A 308 15.82 28.41 -110.12
CA SER A 308 16.64 28.53 -108.91
C SER A 308 15.79 28.82 -107.67
N ASP A 309 14.85 29.75 -107.76
CA ASP A 309 13.95 30.10 -106.67
C ASP A 309 13.05 28.90 -106.31
N LEU A 310 12.58 28.14 -107.30
CA LEU A 310 11.77 26.94 -107.09
C LEU A 310 12.58 25.78 -106.47
N MET A 311 13.87 25.66 -106.78
CA MET A 311 14.78 24.74 -106.08
C MET A 311 15.03 25.16 -104.63
N ASN A 312 15.23 26.44 -104.36
CA ASN A 312 15.42 26.96 -103.01
C ASN A 312 14.17 26.74 -102.15
N VAL A 313 12.98 27.02 -102.68
CA VAL A 313 11.71 26.76 -101.98
C VAL A 313 11.52 25.26 -101.72
N LYS A 314 11.88 24.37 -102.66
CA LYS A 314 11.86 22.91 -102.41
C LYS A 314 12.81 22.49 -101.30
N SER A 315 14.00 23.09 -101.24
CA SER A 315 14.98 22.86 -100.17
C SER A 315 14.41 23.30 -98.82
N GLU A 316 13.85 24.50 -98.74
CA GLU A 316 13.24 25.03 -97.52
C GLU A 316 12.06 24.19 -97.04
N ILE A 317 11.19 23.73 -97.96
CA ILE A 317 10.11 22.79 -97.65
C ILE A 317 10.66 21.49 -97.07
N SER A 318 11.73 20.93 -97.67
CA SER A 318 12.35 19.71 -97.15
C SER A 318 12.98 19.88 -95.77
N ASP A 319 13.54 21.05 -95.47
CA ASP A 319 14.09 21.36 -94.15
C ASP A 319 12.97 21.57 -93.11
N ILE A 320 11.86 22.20 -93.51
CA ILE A 320 10.66 22.35 -92.67
C ILE A 320 10.04 20.97 -92.37
N ASP A 321 9.96 20.07 -93.34
CA ASP A 321 9.45 18.70 -93.15
C ASP A 321 10.30 17.93 -92.13
N LYS A 322 11.63 18.04 -92.20
CA LYS A 322 12.53 17.45 -91.19
C LYS A 322 12.33 18.06 -89.81
N GLN A 323 12.14 19.37 -89.72
CA GLN A 323 11.85 20.04 -88.45
C GLN A 323 10.50 19.57 -87.85
N LEU A 324 9.48 19.38 -88.70
CA LEU A 324 8.19 18.82 -88.32
C LEU A 324 8.33 17.37 -87.81
N GLU A 325 9.16 16.55 -88.44
CA GLU A 325 9.42 15.17 -88.03
C GLU A 325 10.10 15.11 -86.65
N ILE A 326 11.09 15.99 -86.40
CA ILE A 326 11.76 16.15 -85.10
C ILE A 326 10.79 16.67 -84.03
N ALA A 327 9.93 17.62 -84.38
CA ALA A 327 8.92 18.15 -83.46
C ALA A 327 7.88 17.07 -83.09
N ASN A 328 7.44 16.25 -84.05
CA ASN A 328 6.52 15.14 -83.81
C ASN A 328 7.13 14.05 -82.92
N THR A 329 8.40 13.71 -83.11
CA THR A 329 9.10 12.75 -82.23
C THR A 329 9.22 13.29 -80.80
N LYS A 330 9.57 14.56 -80.61
CA LYS A 330 9.57 15.21 -79.29
C LYS A 330 8.18 15.24 -78.65
N LEU A 331 7.14 15.53 -79.44
CA LEU A 331 5.75 15.51 -78.97
C LEU A 331 5.34 14.11 -78.50
N SER A 332 5.72 13.07 -79.23
CA SER A 332 5.46 11.68 -78.87
C SER A 332 6.16 11.28 -77.56
N GLN A 333 7.44 11.63 -77.41
CA GLN A 333 8.20 11.41 -76.17
C GLN A 333 7.59 12.17 -74.97
N SER A 334 7.13 13.40 -75.19
CA SER A 334 6.46 14.19 -74.16
C SER A 334 5.12 13.55 -73.75
N ASN A 335 4.35 13.03 -74.71
CA ASN A 335 3.11 12.31 -74.44
C ASN A 335 3.34 11.00 -73.67
N GLU A 336 4.39 10.24 -73.97
CA GLU A 336 4.79 9.07 -73.18
C GLU A 336 5.16 9.44 -71.75
N SER A 337 5.95 10.52 -71.58
CA SER A 337 6.32 11.04 -70.27
C SER A 337 5.09 11.47 -69.45
N ILE A 338 4.13 12.16 -70.09
CA ILE A 338 2.86 12.54 -69.47
C ILE A 338 2.05 11.29 -69.06
N SER A 339 2.05 10.24 -69.87
CA SER A 339 1.34 8.99 -69.56
C SER A 339 1.98 8.27 -68.37
N GLN A 340 3.31 8.22 -68.30
CA GLN A 340 4.05 7.67 -67.16
C GLN A 340 3.77 8.46 -65.89
N LEU A 341 3.80 9.80 -65.95
CA LEU A 341 3.46 10.68 -64.83
C LEU A 341 2.03 10.47 -64.35
N LYS A 342 1.06 10.26 -65.25
CA LYS A 342 -0.33 9.95 -64.87
C LYS A 342 -0.43 8.64 -64.07
N GLU A 343 0.30 7.60 -64.45
CA GLU A 343 0.30 6.35 -63.69
C GLU A 343 1.04 6.49 -62.34
N VAL A 344 2.13 7.25 -62.26
CA VAL A 344 2.78 7.59 -60.98
C VAL A 344 1.83 8.36 -60.06
N ILE A 345 1.08 9.35 -60.58
CA ILE A 345 0.07 10.10 -59.82
C ILE A 345 -1.03 9.16 -59.30
N LYS A 346 -1.45 8.19 -60.12
CA LYS A 346 -2.48 7.21 -59.76
C LYS A 346 -2.00 6.29 -58.64
N GLN A 347 -0.74 5.86 -58.71
CA GLN A 347 -0.11 5.05 -57.67
C GLN A 347 0.03 5.85 -56.36
N LEU A 348 0.51 7.10 -56.42
CA LEU A 348 0.59 7.98 -55.25
C LEU A 348 -0.77 8.25 -54.60
N LYS A 349 -1.85 8.38 -55.39
CA LYS A 349 -3.22 8.48 -54.86
C LYS A 349 -3.64 7.21 -54.12
N LYS A 350 -3.28 6.03 -54.62
CA LYS A 350 -3.58 4.75 -54.00
C LYS A 350 -2.81 4.59 -52.68
N ASP A 351 -1.54 4.95 -52.67
CA ASP A 351 -0.69 4.92 -51.48
C ASP A 351 -1.20 5.92 -50.42
N LYS A 352 -1.59 7.14 -50.82
CA LYS A 352 -2.24 8.11 -49.93
C LYS A 352 -3.53 7.57 -49.32
N SER A 353 -4.37 6.90 -50.10
CA SER A 353 -5.60 6.26 -49.60
C SER A 353 -5.30 5.16 -48.58
N HIS A 354 -4.23 4.39 -48.80
CA HIS A 354 -3.82 3.33 -47.88
C HIS A 354 -3.32 3.90 -46.54
N SER A 355 -2.46 4.90 -46.58
CA SER A 355 -1.97 5.60 -45.38
C SER A 355 -3.10 6.30 -44.60
N THR A 356 -4.12 6.81 -45.29
CA THR A 356 -5.29 7.42 -44.64
C THR A 356 -6.12 6.38 -43.86
N LEU A 357 -6.31 5.18 -44.44
CA LEU A 357 -6.97 4.05 -43.77
C LEU A 357 -6.16 3.53 -42.57
N GLU A 358 -4.83 3.50 -42.70
CA GLU A 358 -3.94 3.08 -41.61
C GLU A 358 -3.96 4.08 -40.45
N ASN A 359 -3.95 5.39 -40.75
CA ASN A 359 -4.12 6.43 -39.74
C ASN A 359 -5.48 6.33 -39.04
N GLN A 360 -6.58 6.15 -39.77
CA GLN A 360 -7.90 5.94 -39.14
C GLN A 360 -7.96 4.71 -38.22
N LYS A 361 -7.18 3.66 -38.54
CA LYS A 361 -7.07 2.47 -37.69
C LYS A 361 -6.26 2.74 -36.43
N LEU A 362 -5.17 3.51 -36.55
CA LEU A 362 -4.37 3.96 -35.41
C LEU A 362 -5.15 4.91 -34.52
N ASP A 363 -5.92 5.85 -35.07
CA ASP A 363 -6.77 6.77 -34.33
C ASP A 363 -7.81 6.00 -33.49
N ARG A 364 -8.47 4.99 -34.07
CA ARG A 364 -9.37 4.09 -33.31
C ARG A 364 -8.66 3.37 -32.18
N GLN A 365 -7.44 2.88 -32.40
CA GLN A 365 -6.66 2.22 -31.34
C GLN A 365 -6.27 3.18 -30.22
N ILE A 366 -5.90 4.42 -30.57
CA ILE A 366 -5.61 5.48 -29.61
C ILE A 366 -6.86 5.78 -28.77
N GLU A 367 -8.02 5.87 -29.41
CA GLU A 367 -9.29 6.14 -28.73
C GLU A 367 -9.70 5.00 -27.79
N GLU A 368 -9.57 3.74 -28.23
CA GLU A 368 -9.76 2.56 -27.36
C GLU A 368 -8.81 2.57 -26.15
N LYS A 369 -7.53 2.90 -26.36
CA LYS A 369 -6.53 2.97 -25.29
C LYS A 369 -6.82 4.13 -24.33
N ASN A 370 -7.23 5.29 -24.82
CA ASN A 370 -7.63 6.41 -23.98
C ASN A 370 -8.87 6.07 -23.13
N THR A 371 -9.83 5.35 -23.70
CA THR A 371 -11.01 4.89 -22.96
C THR A 371 -10.62 3.90 -21.86
N ALA A 372 -9.66 3.02 -22.12
CA ALA A 372 -9.11 2.10 -21.12
C ALA A 372 -8.36 2.84 -19.99
N ILE A 373 -7.57 3.87 -20.34
CA ILE A 373 -6.88 4.73 -19.37
C ILE A 373 -7.90 5.43 -18.45
N GLN A 374 -8.96 6.03 -19.01
CA GLN A 374 -10.01 6.66 -18.21
C GLN A 374 -10.71 5.70 -17.23
N LYS A 375 -10.88 4.41 -17.61
CA LYS A 375 -11.40 3.39 -16.70
C LYS A 375 -10.44 3.12 -15.54
N LEU A 376 -9.14 2.97 -15.84
CA LEU A 376 -8.11 2.74 -14.83
C LEU A 376 -7.96 3.94 -13.88
N GLU A 377 -8.06 5.17 -14.38
CA GLU A 377 -8.06 6.38 -13.56
C GLU A 377 -9.26 6.44 -12.60
N LYS A 378 -10.45 6.04 -13.08
CA LYS A 378 -11.63 5.91 -12.21
C LYS A 378 -11.45 4.85 -11.13
N GLU A 379 -10.89 3.69 -11.47
CA GLU A 379 -10.57 2.65 -10.49
C GLU A 379 -9.53 3.12 -9.47
N GLN A 380 -8.47 3.82 -9.91
CA GLN A 380 -7.46 4.40 -9.03
C GLN A 380 -8.06 5.40 -8.05
N GLN A 381 -8.92 6.31 -8.52
CA GLN A 381 -9.67 7.23 -7.67
C GLN A 381 -10.53 6.49 -6.63
N GLN A 382 -11.22 5.43 -7.05
CA GLN A 382 -12.04 4.61 -6.17
C GLN A 382 -11.21 3.89 -5.08
N TYR A 383 -10.03 3.40 -5.43
CA TYR A 383 -9.09 2.83 -4.46
C TYR A 383 -8.54 3.88 -3.49
N LEU A 384 -8.23 5.09 -3.95
CA LEU A 384 -7.80 6.19 -3.08
C LEU A 384 -8.88 6.56 -2.06
N THR A 385 -10.14 6.69 -2.48
CA THR A 385 -11.26 6.95 -1.57
C THR A 385 -11.45 5.82 -0.54
N ASN A 386 -11.25 4.56 -0.95
CA ASN A 386 -11.31 3.42 -0.03
C ASN A 386 -10.15 3.43 0.98
N ILE A 387 -8.94 3.78 0.55
CA ILE A 387 -7.78 3.92 1.45
C ILE A 387 -8.03 5.02 2.48
N GLU A 388 -8.59 6.17 2.07
CA GLU A 388 -8.97 7.23 3.02
C GLU A 388 -9.99 6.75 4.05
N LYS A 389 -11.06 6.07 3.63
CA LYS A 389 -12.05 5.48 4.54
C LYS A 389 -11.42 4.50 5.53
N LEU A 390 -10.54 3.62 5.05
CA LEU A 390 -9.84 2.65 5.89
C LEU A 390 -8.90 3.34 6.88
N ASN A 391 -8.21 4.41 6.47
CA ASN A 391 -7.38 5.20 7.37
C ASN A 391 -8.22 5.91 8.45
N THR A 392 -9.39 6.44 8.10
CA THR A 392 -10.31 7.00 9.10
C THR A 392 -10.81 5.93 10.08
N GLN A 393 -11.14 4.73 9.58
CA GLN A 393 -11.54 3.60 10.43
C GLN A 393 -10.41 3.14 11.36
N LYS A 394 -9.18 3.04 10.84
CA LYS A 394 -7.99 2.73 11.62
C LYS A 394 -7.78 3.76 12.74
N SER A 395 -7.83 5.05 12.44
CA SER A 395 -7.69 6.11 13.44
C SER A 395 -8.77 6.04 14.52
N ASN A 396 -10.02 5.78 14.14
CA ASN A 396 -11.12 5.57 15.10
C ASN A 396 -10.91 4.33 15.98
N LEU A 397 -10.38 3.23 15.42
CA LEU A 397 -10.06 2.02 16.19
C LEU A 397 -8.89 2.25 17.14
N GLU A 398 -7.86 2.98 16.72
CA GLU A 398 -6.72 3.38 17.56
C GLU A 398 -7.20 4.24 18.75
N GLN A 399 -8.10 5.20 18.52
CA GLN A 399 -8.70 5.99 19.60
C GLN A 399 -9.54 5.13 20.55
N LYS A 400 -10.32 4.17 20.03
CA LYS A 400 -11.08 3.23 20.87
C LYS A 400 -10.15 2.33 21.69
N LEU A 401 -9.07 1.84 21.10
CA LEU A 401 -8.08 1.01 21.77
C LEU A 401 -7.42 1.80 22.92
N GLU A 402 -7.03 3.04 22.66
CA GLU A 402 -6.43 3.92 23.67
C GLU A 402 -7.39 4.20 24.83
N LYS A 403 -8.69 4.38 24.53
CA LYS A 403 -9.72 4.54 25.56
C LYS A 403 -9.88 3.28 26.41
N ILE A 404 -9.93 2.11 25.78
CA ILE A 404 -10.01 0.81 26.47
C ILE A 404 -8.77 0.59 27.35
N LYS A 405 -7.59 0.97 26.85
CA LYS A 405 -6.33 0.84 27.58
C LYS A 405 -6.34 1.64 28.88
N LYS A 406 -6.80 2.89 28.82
CA LYS A 406 -6.99 3.76 30.00
C LYS A 406 -8.06 3.22 30.95
N GLU A 407 -9.17 2.70 30.42
CA GLU A 407 -10.21 2.06 31.26
C GLU A 407 -9.69 0.80 31.96
N ASN A 408 -8.83 0.01 31.31
CA ASN A 408 -8.19 -1.15 31.92
C ASN A 408 -7.16 -0.75 32.98
N GLU A 409 -6.32 0.24 32.73
CA GLU A 409 -5.38 0.77 33.74
C GLU A 409 -6.13 1.26 34.99
N LEU A 410 -7.28 1.94 34.81
CA LEU A 410 -8.12 2.38 35.92
C LEU A 410 -8.74 1.19 36.67
N LYS A 411 -9.20 0.16 35.96
CA LYS A 411 -9.75 -1.05 36.57
C LYS A 411 -8.68 -1.88 37.30
N GLU A 412 -7.46 -1.95 36.78
CA GLU A 412 -6.34 -2.60 37.45
C GLU A 412 -6.00 -1.88 38.76
N GLN A 413 -5.96 -0.55 38.76
CA GLN A 413 -5.78 0.24 39.98
C GLN A 413 -6.94 0.04 40.97
N GLN A 414 -8.19 -0.05 40.50
CA GLN A 414 -9.34 -0.36 41.35
C GLN A 414 -9.25 -1.76 41.95
N LEU A 415 -8.82 -2.76 41.17
CA LEU A 415 -8.64 -4.13 41.61
C LEU A 415 -7.54 -4.21 42.69
N GLU A 416 -6.42 -3.53 42.49
CA GLU A 416 -5.31 -3.46 43.45
C GLU A 416 -5.75 -2.82 44.77
N ASN A 417 -6.51 -1.72 44.70
CA ASN A 417 -7.09 -1.08 45.88
C ASN A 417 -8.09 -1.99 46.62
N GLN A 418 -8.99 -2.65 45.89
CA GLN A 418 -9.94 -3.61 46.48
C GLN A 418 -9.23 -4.82 47.10
N GLN A 419 -8.12 -5.26 46.51
CA GLN A 419 -7.32 -6.36 47.03
C GLN A 419 -6.60 -5.97 48.33
N LEU A 420 -6.05 -4.75 48.40
CA LEU A 420 -5.51 -4.19 49.64
C LEU A 420 -6.57 -4.04 50.73
N GLU A 421 -7.78 -3.63 50.35
CA GLU A 421 -8.92 -3.52 51.27
C GLU A 421 -9.38 -4.89 51.78
N TYR A 422 -9.46 -5.89 50.89
CA TYR A 422 -9.74 -7.28 51.25
C TYR A 422 -8.68 -7.84 52.20
N GLU A 423 -7.39 -7.59 51.94
CA GLU A 423 -6.31 -8.04 52.82
C GLU A 423 -6.40 -7.40 54.22
N LYS A 424 -6.72 -6.09 54.29
CA LYS A 424 -6.98 -5.42 55.57
C LYS A 424 -8.15 -6.06 56.30
N LEU A 425 -9.28 -6.26 55.61
CA LEU A 425 -10.48 -6.82 56.20
C LEU A 425 -10.30 -8.28 56.63
N SER A 426 -9.50 -9.06 55.90
CA SER A 426 -9.14 -10.43 56.23
C SER A 426 -8.26 -10.52 57.48
N ARG A 427 -7.30 -9.59 57.65
CA ARG A 427 -6.53 -9.45 58.88
C ARG A 427 -7.41 -9.04 60.06
N GLU A 428 -8.32 -8.09 59.86
CA GLU A 428 -9.32 -7.67 60.85
C GLU A 428 -10.21 -8.86 61.28
N TYR A 429 -10.73 -9.62 60.30
CA TYR A 429 -11.52 -10.81 60.53
C TYR A 429 -10.75 -11.87 61.34
N THR A 430 -9.49 -12.12 60.99
CA THR A 430 -8.63 -13.05 61.73
C THR A 430 -8.41 -12.60 63.18
N ARG A 431 -8.20 -11.30 63.40
CA ARG A 431 -8.07 -10.71 64.73
C ARG A 431 -9.37 -10.83 65.53
N LEU A 432 -10.52 -10.55 64.92
CA LEU A 432 -11.83 -10.69 65.54
C LEU A 432 -12.18 -12.16 65.83
N LEU A 433 -11.77 -13.09 64.97
CA LEU A 433 -11.94 -14.52 65.19
C LEU A 433 -11.14 -14.98 66.42
N ALA A 434 -9.88 -14.54 66.54
CA ALA A 434 -9.06 -14.79 67.72
C ALA A 434 -9.70 -14.17 68.98
N PHE A 435 -10.21 -12.94 68.89
CA PHE A 435 -10.90 -12.29 69.99
C PHE A 435 -12.18 -13.03 70.40
N ARG A 436 -12.96 -13.54 69.43
CA ARG A 436 -14.13 -14.38 69.68
C ARG A 436 -13.76 -15.69 70.38
N ILE A 437 -12.64 -16.31 70.02
CA ILE A 437 -12.15 -17.53 70.70
C ILE A 437 -11.87 -17.22 72.18
N VAL A 438 -11.17 -16.10 72.45
CA VAL A 438 -10.87 -15.65 73.83
C VAL A 438 -12.15 -15.34 74.61
N LEU A 439 -13.09 -14.58 74.01
CA LEU A 439 -14.37 -14.28 74.64
C LEU A 439 -15.21 -15.55 74.89
N ASN A 440 -15.18 -16.53 73.98
CA ASN A 440 -15.87 -17.80 74.18
C ASN A 440 -15.25 -18.61 75.32
N SER A 441 -13.93 -18.58 75.49
CA SER A 441 -13.30 -19.17 76.68
C SER A 441 -13.71 -18.45 77.96
N GLU A 442 -13.75 -17.11 77.98
CA GLU A 442 -14.25 -16.34 79.12
C GLU A 442 -15.73 -16.64 79.42
N ILE A 443 -16.58 -16.73 78.40
CA ILE A 443 -17.98 -17.12 78.55
C ILE A 443 -18.09 -18.53 79.11
N SER A 444 -17.25 -19.46 78.67
CA SER A 444 -17.21 -20.83 79.21
C SER A 444 -16.83 -20.82 80.69
N ASP A 445 -15.80 -20.05 81.05
CA ASP A 445 -15.35 -19.91 82.44
C ASP A 445 -16.43 -19.26 83.33
N LEU A 446 -17.07 -18.18 82.85
CA LEU A 446 -18.20 -17.54 83.51
C LEU A 446 -19.43 -18.47 83.59
N THR A 447 -19.66 -19.31 82.58
CA THR A 447 -20.75 -20.30 82.58
C THR A 447 -20.50 -21.36 83.65
N ASN A 448 -19.25 -21.81 83.81
CA ASN A 448 -18.84 -22.71 84.88
C ASN A 448 -18.99 -22.04 86.25
N GLU A 449 -18.63 -20.75 86.37
CA GLU A 449 -18.82 -19.98 87.60
C GLU A 449 -20.31 -19.80 87.94
N ILE A 450 -21.16 -19.50 86.95
CA ILE A 450 -22.62 -19.42 87.10
C ILE A 450 -23.19 -20.78 87.48
N ALA A 451 -22.69 -21.89 86.93
CA ALA A 451 -23.11 -23.24 87.31
C ALA A 451 -22.76 -23.53 88.78
N ALA A 452 -21.55 -23.18 89.21
CA ALA A 452 -21.14 -23.28 90.62
C ALA A 452 -22.02 -22.40 91.52
N LYS A 453 -22.29 -21.15 91.13
CA LYS A 453 -23.19 -20.24 91.86
C LYS A 453 -24.65 -20.73 91.85
N LYS A 454 -25.12 -21.38 90.78
CA LYS A 454 -26.45 -22.03 90.72
C LYS A 454 -26.56 -23.21 91.67
N ILE A 455 -25.50 -24.00 91.85
CA ILE A 455 -25.45 -25.04 92.88
C ILE A 455 -25.56 -24.42 94.28
N ILE A 456 -24.83 -23.34 94.53
CA ILE A 456 -24.92 -22.58 95.78
C ILE A 456 -26.33 -22.01 95.99
N LEU A 457 -26.94 -21.41 94.96
CA LEU A 457 -28.31 -20.89 94.98
C LEU A 457 -29.35 -22.00 95.19
N LYS A 458 -29.16 -23.19 94.61
CA LYS A 458 -30.04 -24.35 94.84
C LYS A 458 -29.97 -24.81 96.29
N ASN A 459 -28.79 -24.76 96.91
CA ASN A 459 -28.62 -25.07 98.33
C ASN A 459 -29.26 -24.00 99.22
N HIS A 460 -29.09 -22.71 98.90
CA HIS A 460 -29.79 -21.63 99.60
C HIS A 460 -31.30 -21.69 99.38
N LYS A 461 -31.78 -22.07 98.19
CA LYS A 461 -33.21 -22.24 97.91
C LYS A 461 -33.80 -23.38 98.73
N LYS A 462 -33.11 -24.51 98.87
CA LYS A 462 -33.52 -25.58 99.81
C LYS A 462 -33.56 -25.10 101.26
N PHE A 463 -32.65 -24.20 101.64
CA PHE A 463 -32.64 -23.59 102.96
C PHE A 463 -33.83 -22.63 103.15
N ILE A 464 -34.10 -21.78 102.15
CA ILE A 464 -35.27 -20.89 102.12
C ILE A 464 -36.57 -21.69 102.11
N GLU A 465 -36.70 -22.78 101.35
CA GLU A 465 -37.89 -23.64 101.36
C GLU A 465 -38.16 -24.24 102.76
N LYS A 466 -37.09 -24.54 103.53
CA LYS A 466 -37.21 -24.93 104.94
C LYS A 466 -37.74 -23.79 105.82
N GLU A 467 -37.20 -22.59 105.65
CA GLU A 467 -37.65 -21.39 106.37
C GLU A 467 -39.06 -20.95 105.95
N GLU A 468 -39.43 -21.09 104.68
CA GLU A 468 -40.78 -20.83 104.15
C GLU A 468 -41.80 -21.81 104.71
N GLN A 469 -41.46 -23.10 104.83
CA GLN A 469 -42.32 -24.07 105.53
C GLN A 469 -42.51 -23.70 107.00
N TYR A 470 -41.47 -23.18 107.65
CA TYR A 470 -41.56 -22.66 109.01
C TYR A 470 -42.45 -21.39 109.08
N LEU A 471 -42.28 -20.45 108.14
CA LEU A 471 -43.08 -19.24 108.01
C LEU A 471 -44.55 -19.55 107.65
N GLU A 472 -44.81 -20.58 106.85
CA GLU A 472 -46.17 -21.00 106.48
C GLU A 472 -46.90 -21.59 107.69
N SER A 473 -46.20 -22.28 108.58
CA SER A 473 -46.76 -22.70 109.88
C SER A 473 -47.15 -21.50 110.76
N LEU A 474 -46.34 -20.44 110.76
CA LEU A 474 -46.61 -19.16 111.43
C LEU A 474 -47.74 -18.38 110.74
N THR A 475 -47.80 -18.42 109.42
CA THR A 475 -48.82 -17.75 108.60
C THR A 475 -50.18 -18.42 108.77
N LYS A 476 -50.23 -19.75 108.92
CA LYS A 476 -51.47 -20.47 109.31
C LYS A 476 -51.95 -20.04 110.69
N LYS A 477 -51.05 -19.87 111.68
CA LYS A 477 -51.39 -19.26 112.98
C LYS A 477 -51.90 -17.82 112.83
N TYR A 478 -51.24 -16.98 112.03
CA TYR A 478 -51.67 -15.60 111.77
C TYR A 478 -53.02 -15.51 111.05
N ASN A 479 -53.27 -16.34 110.03
CA ASN A 479 -54.52 -16.33 109.27
C ASN A 479 -55.72 -16.79 110.11
N SER A 480 -55.52 -17.73 111.04
CA SER A 480 -56.54 -18.06 112.05
C SER A 480 -56.95 -16.82 112.85
N ILE A 481 -55.97 -16.01 113.30
CA ILE A 481 -56.21 -14.77 114.06
C ILE A 481 -56.83 -13.67 113.18
N LYS A 482 -56.43 -13.58 111.90
CA LYS A 482 -56.97 -12.61 110.93
C LYS A 482 -58.40 -12.93 110.51
N GLN A 483 -58.78 -14.21 110.41
CA GLN A 483 -60.13 -14.63 110.05
C GLN A 483 -61.15 -14.26 111.15
N ASP A 484 -60.75 -14.41 112.42
CA ASP A 484 -61.51 -13.88 113.57
C ASP A 484 -61.71 -12.35 113.49
N LEU A 485 -60.71 -11.61 113.00
CA LEU A 485 -60.79 -10.17 112.82
C LEU A 485 -61.73 -9.76 111.66
N LYS A 486 -61.73 -10.52 110.55
CA LYS A 486 -62.53 -10.23 109.34
C LYS A 486 -64.03 -10.46 109.54
N ILE A 487 -64.40 -11.45 110.34
CA ILE A 487 -65.80 -11.68 110.75
C ILE A 487 -66.35 -10.44 111.48
N LYS A 488 -65.55 -9.82 112.36
CA LYS A 488 -65.94 -8.56 113.03
C LYS A 488 -66.05 -7.37 112.08
N GLN A 489 -65.29 -7.33 110.98
CA GLN A 489 -65.26 -6.21 110.04
C GLN A 489 -66.38 -6.27 108.98
N GLN A 490 -66.87 -7.46 108.62
CA GLN A 490 -68.05 -7.61 107.73
C GLN A 490 -69.35 -7.14 108.38
N GLN A 491 -69.48 -7.26 109.70
CA GLN A 491 -70.60 -6.66 110.45
C GLN A 491 -70.62 -5.13 110.37
N PHE A 492 -69.46 -4.49 110.17
CA PHE A 492 -69.32 -3.04 110.10
C PHE A 492 -69.72 -2.46 108.72
N GLU A 493 -69.40 -3.14 107.62
CA GLU A 493 -69.69 -2.66 106.26
C GLU A 493 -71.16 -2.91 105.81
N GLN A 494 -71.86 -3.91 106.36
CA GLN A 494 -73.32 -4.05 106.17
C GLN A 494 -74.10 -2.82 106.67
N LYS A 495 -73.65 -2.19 107.76
CA LYS A 495 -74.23 -0.94 108.29
C LYS A 495 -73.99 0.29 107.40
N LYS A 496 -72.93 0.28 106.57
CA LYS A 496 -72.52 1.42 105.73
C LYS A 496 -73.27 1.47 104.39
N SER A 497 -73.72 0.32 103.89
CA SER A 497 -74.42 0.19 102.61
C SER A 497 -75.91 0.60 102.69
N GLU A 498 -76.55 0.46 103.84
CA GLU A 498 -77.89 1.03 104.09
C GLU A 498 -77.92 2.57 103.97
N LEU A 499 -76.81 3.25 104.30
CA LEU A 499 -76.73 4.72 104.30
C LEU A 499 -76.65 5.33 102.88
N LEU A 500 -76.16 4.59 101.89
CA LEU A 500 -75.98 5.08 100.51
C LEU A 500 -77.23 4.91 99.65
N MET A 501 -78.08 3.91 99.91
CA MET A 501 -79.36 3.69 99.19
C MET A 501 -80.37 4.84 99.37
N LEU A 502 -80.38 5.50 100.53
CA LEU A 502 -81.25 6.64 100.83
C LEU A 502 -80.90 7.92 100.05
N LYS A 503 -79.67 8.05 99.54
CA LYS A 503 -79.22 9.27 98.84
C LYS A 503 -79.58 9.28 97.35
N ALA A 504 -79.75 8.09 96.74
CA ALA A 504 -80.07 7.93 95.32
C ALA A 504 -81.57 8.12 94.99
N GLN A 505 -82.49 7.91 95.94
CA GLN A 505 -83.93 8.14 95.77
C GLN A 505 -84.33 9.62 95.64
N LYS A 506 -83.42 10.56 95.94
CA LYS A 506 -83.68 12.01 95.85
C LYS A 506 -83.63 12.53 94.40
N THR A 507 -82.79 11.95 93.55
CA THR A 507 -82.48 12.49 92.21
C THR A 507 -83.55 12.14 91.16
N GLU A 508 -84.41 11.16 91.43
CA GLU A 508 -85.43 10.66 90.50
C GLU A 508 -86.73 11.50 90.50
N SER A 509 -86.93 12.39 91.48
CA SER A 509 -88.13 13.23 91.60
C SER A 509 -88.08 14.57 90.85
N GLU A 510 -86.92 15.08 90.44
CA GLU A 510 -86.82 16.39 89.74
C GLU A 510 -87.09 16.28 88.24
N ASN A 511 -86.99 15.08 87.64
CA ASN A 511 -87.39 14.79 86.26
C ASN A 511 -88.91 14.98 85.99
N LYS A 512 -89.69 15.42 86.98
CA LYS A 512 -91.10 15.83 86.86
C LYS A 512 -91.32 17.32 86.53
N ILE A 513 -90.28 18.16 86.47
CA ILE A 513 -90.40 19.54 85.92
C ILE A 513 -90.20 19.49 84.39
N SER A 514 -91.08 18.74 83.71
CA SER A 514 -91.07 18.50 82.26
C SER A 514 -92.14 19.31 81.50
N ASN A 515 -92.97 20.13 82.14
CA ASN A 515 -94.15 20.74 81.49
C ASN A 515 -94.37 22.23 81.78
N LEU A 516 -93.35 22.95 82.25
CA LEU A 516 -93.25 24.41 82.34
C LEU A 516 -91.82 24.74 81.92
N THR A 517 -91.48 25.08 80.68
CA THR A 517 -91.94 26.30 80.02
C THR A 517 -91.42 26.23 78.60
N LYS A 518 -92.29 25.73 77.73
CA LYS A 518 -92.28 25.86 76.27
C LYS A 518 -92.69 27.30 75.87
N GLU A 519 -92.25 28.28 76.66
CA GLU A 519 -92.70 29.68 76.77
C GLU A 519 -91.47 30.64 76.81
N GLN A 520 -90.42 30.32 76.05
CA GLN A 520 -89.33 31.25 75.70
C GLN A 520 -88.65 30.85 74.38
N SER A 521 -89.47 30.47 73.40
CA SER A 521 -89.10 30.51 71.98
C SER A 521 -89.09 31.97 71.51
N GLU A 522 -88.08 32.31 70.72
CA GLU A 522 -88.23 33.18 69.54
C GLU A 522 -89.05 34.46 69.75
N PHE A 523 -88.40 35.54 70.19
CA PHE A 523 -88.49 36.86 69.58
C PHE A 523 -87.51 37.79 70.34
N ILE A 524 -86.57 38.45 69.65
CA ILE A 524 -86.74 39.84 69.17
C ILE A 524 -86.71 40.80 70.37
N GLU A 525 -85.90 41.84 70.40
CA GLU A 525 -85.43 42.74 69.37
C GLU A 525 -84.03 43.16 69.90
N LYS A 526 -83.00 43.34 69.07
CA LYS A 526 -82.80 44.57 68.31
C LYS A 526 -82.92 45.81 69.22
N GLN A 527 -82.23 46.86 68.80
CA GLN A 527 -82.51 48.22 69.28
C GLN A 527 -81.77 48.63 70.57
N LYS A 528 -80.44 48.56 70.49
CA LYS A 528 -79.62 49.77 70.64
C LYS A 528 -78.34 49.58 69.82
N GLN A 529 -78.37 49.92 68.54
CA GLN A 529 -78.00 51.27 68.06
C GLN A 529 -76.52 51.56 68.41
N LEU A 530 -75.58 51.69 67.48
CA LEU A 530 -75.66 52.41 66.21
C LEU A 530 -76.40 53.75 66.40
N SER A 531 -75.83 54.68 67.17
CA SER A 531 -76.03 56.14 66.98
C SER A 531 -75.26 57.00 68.02
N THR A 532 -73.94 56.89 68.06
CA THR A 532 -73.08 58.00 68.50
C THR A 532 -71.70 57.76 67.90
N GLU A 533 -71.15 58.51 66.97
CA GLU A 533 -71.48 59.77 66.29
C GLU A 533 -70.42 59.78 65.17
N ILE A 534 -70.67 59.99 63.88
CA ILE A 534 -71.41 61.12 63.29
C ILE A 534 -70.85 62.50 63.73
N LYS A 535 -69.57 62.54 64.11
CA LYS A 535 -68.70 63.73 64.06
C LYS A 535 -67.34 63.27 63.54
N GLU A 536 -67.16 63.03 62.25
CA GLU A 536 -67.02 64.05 61.20
C GLU A 536 -67.31 63.32 59.87
N ILE A 537 -68.33 63.53 59.04
CA ILE A 537 -69.15 64.69 58.66
C ILE A 537 -68.32 65.94 58.38
N ASN A 538 -68.50 66.43 57.15
CA ASN A 538 -68.15 67.77 56.68
C ASN A 538 -66.64 68.02 56.62
N ASN A 539 -65.99 67.62 55.52
CA ASN A 539 -66.04 68.45 54.31
C ASN A 539 -65.62 67.62 53.10
N LYS A 540 -66.51 67.28 52.16
CA LYS A 540 -67.10 68.16 51.12
C LYS A 540 -66.40 67.92 49.77
N ILE A 541 -67.25 67.67 48.75
CA ILE A 541 -67.13 68.19 47.37
C ILE A 541 -66.16 67.38 46.48
N SER A 542 -66.55 66.71 45.38
CA SER A 542 -67.57 67.07 44.38
C SER A 542 -67.89 65.86 43.47
N SER A 543 -69.17 65.44 43.40
CA SER A 543 -70.09 65.65 42.25
C SER A 543 -69.93 64.59 41.12
N LYS A 544 -70.75 63.54 40.99
CA LYS A 544 -72.21 63.41 40.79
C LYS A 544 -72.65 63.72 39.34
N LYS A 545 -73.53 62.85 38.81
CA LYS A 545 -74.84 63.19 38.22
C LYS A 545 -75.06 62.82 36.74
N ASP A 546 -75.64 61.63 36.54
CA ASP A 546 -76.92 61.34 35.87
C ASP A 546 -77.30 61.92 34.48
N GLU A 547 -78.01 61.05 33.73
CA GLU A 547 -79.01 61.28 32.65
C GLU A 547 -78.54 61.57 31.22
N PHE A 548 -78.89 60.70 30.24
CA PHE A 548 -80.03 60.91 29.31
C PHE A 548 -80.15 59.81 28.21
N LEU A 549 -81.39 59.51 27.83
CA LEU A 549 -81.85 58.52 26.84
C LEU A 549 -81.98 59.09 25.40
N LYS A 550 -81.91 58.16 24.41
CA LYS A 550 -82.70 58.02 23.14
C LYS A 550 -82.28 58.66 21.78
N ASP A 551 -82.61 57.88 20.72
CA ASP A 551 -82.79 58.13 19.27
C ASP A 551 -81.54 58.11 18.34
N ASN A 552 -81.55 57.74 17.05
CA ASN A 552 -82.36 56.92 16.12
C ASN A 552 -81.60 56.87 14.76
N ASP A 553 -81.56 55.73 14.06
CA ASP A 553 -81.46 55.51 12.59
C ASP A 553 -80.33 56.00 11.63
N ASP A 554 -79.26 56.71 11.99
CA ASP A 554 -78.24 57.11 10.96
C ASP A 554 -77.12 56.09 10.69
N LEU A 555 -77.20 54.90 11.29
CA LEU A 555 -76.19 53.83 11.17
C LEU A 555 -76.30 53.00 9.86
N LYS A 556 -77.23 53.34 8.96
CA LYS A 556 -77.58 52.52 7.78
C LYS A 556 -77.15 53.10 6.42
N ARG A 557 -76.55 54.29 6.34
CA ARG A 557 -76.17 54.92 5.04
C ARG A 557 -74.69 55.25 4.85
N ILE A 558 -73.84 55.18 5.86
CA ILE A 558 -72.39 55.47 5.71
C ILE A 558 -71.56 54.20 5.48
N LYS A 559 -72.11 53.02 5.80
CA LYS A 559 -71.43 51.72 5.66
C LYS A 559 -71.24 51.28 4.19
N GLU A 560 -72.15 51.64 3.29
CA GLU A 560 -72.12 51.21 1.88
C GLU A 560 -71.11 51.97 0.99
N VAL A 561 -70.63 53.14 1.42
CA VAL A 561 -69.62 53.94 0.67
C VAL A 561 -68.17 53.56 1.05
N VAL A 562 -67.97 53.01 2.24
CA VAL A 562 -66.65 52.58 2.75
C VAL A 562 -66.26 51.19 2.20
N ASP A 563 -67.24 50.30 2.00
CA ASP A 563 -66.97 48.92 1.57
C ASP A 563 -66.62 48.80 0.06
N SER A 564 -67.03 49.74 -0.80
CA SER A 564 -66.64 49.74 -2.23
C SER A 564 -65.22 50.28 -2.48
N SER A 565 -64.73 51.16 -1.60
CA SER A 565 -63.39 51.75 -1.74
C SER A 565 -62.28 50.80 -1.28
N ASN A 566 -62.55 49.95 -0.29
CA ASN A 566 -61.57 48.96 0.20
C ASN A 566 -61.36 47.79 -0.77
N LYS A 567 -62.36 47.42 -1.59
CA LYS A 567 -62.20 46.35 -2.60
C LYS A 567 -61.27 46.71 -3.76
N THR A 568 -61.19 48.00 -4.10
CA THR A 568 -60.32 48.50 -5.19
C THR A 568 -58.87 48.69 -4.74
N ILE A 569 -58.63 48.86 -3.44
CA ILE A 569 -57.27 49.01 -2.86
C ILE A 569 -56.55 47.65 -2.75
N GLU A 570 -57.26 46.56 -2.47
CA GLU A 570 -56.67 45.22 -2.38
C GLU A 570 -56.23 44.65 -3.76
N GLU A 571 -56.96 44.94 -4.84
CA GLU A 571 -56.64 44.48 -6.21
C GLU A 571 -55.43 45.21 -6.83
N LEU A 572 -55.18 46.47 -6.46
CA LEU A 572 -53.99 47.22 -6.88
C LEU A 572 -52.72 46.78 -6.12
N LYS A 573 -52.85 46.25 -4.91
CA LYS A 573 -51.73 45.75 -4.10
C LYS A 573 -51.10 44.49 -4.69
N HIS A 574 -51.92 43.57 -5.21
CA HIS A 574 -51.44 42.30 -5.79
C HIS A 574 -50.83 42.48 -7.19
N THR A 575 -51.22 43.53 -7.91
CA THR A 575 -50.63 43.89 -9.21
C THR A 575 -49.24 44.53 -9.03
N ASN A 576 -49.02 45.28 -7.95
CA ASN A 576 -47.74 45.93 -7.65
C ASN A 576 -46.64 44.95 -7.22
N GLU A 577 -46.99 43.92 -6.42
CA GLU A 577 -46.04 42.87 -5.98
C GLU A 577 -45.54 41.97 -7.13
N ASN A 578 -46.35 41.75 -8.17
CA ASN A 578 -45.93 40.98 -9.36
C ASN A 578 -45.04 41.81 -10.31
N ILE A 579 -45.18 43.14 -10.31
CA ILE A 579 -44.29 44.04 -11.06
C ILE A 579 -42.92 44.17 -10.36
N GLU A 580 -42.86 44.22 -9.03
CA GLU A 580 -41.59 44.22 -8.29
C GLU A 580 -40.76 42.94 -8.51
N ARG A 581 -41.42 41.76 -8.55
CA ARG A 581 -40.74 40.48 -8.81
C ARG A 581 -40.22 40.38 -10.25
N ALA A 582 -40.99 40.84 -11.23
CA ALA A 582 -40.56 40.89 -12.63
C ALA A 582 -39.45 41.92 -12.89
N ASN A 583 -39.39 43.01 -12.10
CA ASN A 583 -38.30 43.99 -12.19
C ASN A 583 -36.99 43.50 -11.55
N THR A 584 -37.06 42.72 -10.47
CA THR A 584 -35.86 42.14 -9.84
C THR A 584 -35.23 41.05 -10.72
N GLU A 585 -36.03 40.20 -11.37
CA GLU A 585 -35.52 39.22 -12.34
C GLU A 585 -34.92 39.88 -13.59
N LYS A 586 -35.51 40.98 -14.09
CA LYS A 586 -34.92 41.77 -15.19
C LYS A 586 -33.63 42.47 -14.78
N GLN A 587 -33.53 42.95 -13.54
CA GLN A 587 -32.31 43.59 -13.04
C GLN A 587 -31.16 42.58 -12.92
N GLU A 588 -31.40 41.35 -12.44
CA GLU A 588 -30.38 40.30 -12.43
C GLU A 588 -29.93 39.85 -13.84
N GLU A 589 -30.83 39.86 -14.82
CA GLU A 589 -30.47 39.56 -16.21
C GLU A 589 -29.68 40.71 -16.87
N ILE A 590 -29.95 41.96 -16.47
CA ILE A 590 -29.18 43.15 -16.86
C ILE A 590 -27.78 43.08 -16.24
N ASP A 591 -27.65 42.75 -14.96
CA ASP A 591 -26.36 42.68 -14.27
C ASP A 591 -25.49 41.55 -14.85
N LYS A 592 -26.07 40.37 -15.13
CA LYS A 592 -25.35 39.28 -15.85
C LYS A 592 -24.92 39.66 -17.27
N LYS A 593 -25.69 40.48 -17.98
CA LYS A 593 -25.32 40.99 -19.31
C LYS A 593 -24.26 42.10 -19.21
N ALA A 594 -24.31 42.92 -18.16
CA ALA A 594 -23.31 43.96 -17.89
C ALA A 594 -21.94 43.35 -17.56
N ASP A 595 -21.89 42.29 -16.75
CA ASP A 595 -20.65 41.55 -16.46
C ASP A 595 -20.05 40.92 -17.73
N LYS A 596 -20.91 40.36 -18.60
CA LYS A 596 -20.50 39.78 -19.88
C LYS A 596 -19.98 40.83 -20.87
N ILE A 597 -20.53 42.05 -20.82
CA ILE A 597 -20.03 43.21 -21.58
C ILE A 597 -18.67 43.66 -21.02
N LEU A 598 -18.50 43.68 -19.70
CA LEU A 598 -17.23 44.03 -19.04
C LEU A 598 -16.10 43.05 -19.37
N ASP A 599 -16.39 41.76 -19.44
CA ASP A 599 -15.43 40.74 -19.88
C ASP A 599 -15.08 40.88 -21.37
N LEU A 600 -16.06 41.18 -22.22
CA LEU A 600 -15.81 41.46 -23.64
C LEU A 600 -14.97 42.73 -23.85
N ILE A 601 -15.18 43.78 -23.03
CA ILE A 601 -14.36 45.00 -23.07
C ILE A 601 -12.90 44.69 -22.72
N LYS A 602 -12.65 43.89 -21.67
CA LYS A 602 -11.28 43.45 -21.33
C LYS A 602 -10.63 42.62 -22.43
N GLU A 603 -11.42 41.78 -23.11
CA GLU A 603 -10.93 41.00 -24.24
C GLU A 603 -10.55 41.91 -25.42
N VAL A 604 -11.36 42.93 -25.70
CA VAL A 604 -11.07 43.97 -26.71
C VAL A 604 -9.79 44.76 -26.35
N GLU A 605 -9.63 45.20 -25.11
CA GLU A 605 -8.41 45.92 -24.66
C GLU A 605 -7.14 45.04 -24.78
N MET A 606 -7.26 43.73 -24.50
CA MET A 606 -6.18 42.78 -24.72
C MET A 606 -5.82 42.64 -26.22
N TYR A 607 -6.83 42.56 -27.09
CA TYR A 607 -6.60 42.53 -28.54
C TYR A 607 -6.01 43.84 -29.06
N GLU A 608 -6.42 45.01 -28.55
CA GLU A 608 -5.83 46.31 -28.91
C GLU A 608 -4.35 46.41 -28.53
N THR A 609 -3.99 45.88 -27.36
CA THR A 609 -2.59 45.79 -26.92
C THR A 609 -1.79 44.87 -27.85
N LYS A 610 -2.37 43.74 -28.25
CA LYS A 610 -1.74 42.78 -29.17
C LYS A 610 -1.60 43.33 -30.59
N ILE A 611 -2.60 44.08 -31.06
CA ILE A 611 -2.55 44.81 -32.34
C ILE A 611 -1.45 45.86 -32.29
N SER A 612 -1.35 46.64 -31.21
CA SER A 612 -0.29 47.65 -31.03
C SER A 612 1.11 47.04 -31.06
N GLN A 613 1.28 45.85 -30.48
CA GLN A 613 2.55 45.11 -30.55
C GLN A 613 2.82 44.61 -31.97
N LEU A 614 1.84 44.02 -32.65
CA LEU A 614 1.97 43.59 -34.05
C LEU A 614 2.27 44.76 -35.00
N THR A 615 1.72 45.95 -34.76
CA THR A 615 2.03 47.15 -35.55
C THR A 615 3.49 47.59 -35.34
N ARG A 616 4.03 47.48 -34.12
CA ARG A 616 5.46 47.75 -33.87
C ARG A 616 6.35 46.73 -34.56
N ASP A 617 6.00 45.45 -34.46
CA ASP A 617 6.76 44.37 -35.10
C ASP A 617 6.72 44.50 -36.63
N LEU A 618 5.58 44.91 -37.20
CA LEU A 618 5.44 45.21 -38.63
C LEU A 618 6.33 46.38 -39.06
N ASN A 619 6.34 47.49 -38.31
CA ASN A 619 7.19 48.65 -38.61
C ASN A 619 8.69 48.30 -38.53
N LEU A 620 9.09 47.41 -37.61
CA LEU A 620 10.46 46.91 -37.55
C LEU A 620 10.80 46.04 -38.76
N ALA A 621 9.88 45.16 -39.18
CA ALA A 621 10.03 44.33 -40.36
C ALA A 621 10.09 45.17 -41.66
N GLU A 622 9.31 46.24 -41.76
CA GLU A 622 9.35 47.18 -42.90
C GLU A 622 10.69 47.90 -42.99
N LYS A 623 11.23 48.40 -41.86
CA LYS A 623 12.56 49.02 -41.83
C LYS A 623 13.67 48.05 -42.21
N GLU A 624 13.59 46.81 -41.75
CA GLU A 624 14.56 45.78 -42.10
C GLU A 624 14.45 45.39 -43.58
N HIS A 625 13.23 45.34 -44.13
CA HIS A 625 13.01 45.12 -45.55
C HIS A 625 13.58 46.26 -46.41
N GLU A 626 13.41 47.53 -46.00
CA GLU A 626 14.03 48.68 -46.68
C GLU A 626 15.57 48.62 -46.66
N ARG A 627 16.16 48.26 -45.51
CA ARG A 627 17.60 48.05 -45.37
C ARG A 627 18.10 46.95 -46.30
N LEU A 628 17.48 45.77 -46.26
CA LEU A 628 17.85 44.64 -47.12
C LEU A 628 17.63 44.94 -48.61
N SER A 629 16.59 45.70 -48.96
CA SER A 629 16.35 46.15 -50.34
C SER A 629 17.45 47.10 -50.83
N THR A 630 17.97 47.96 -49.95
CA THR A 630 19.08 48.87 -50.28
C THR A 630 20.39 48.11 -50.47
N ILE A 631 20.69 47.15 -49.58
CA ILE A 631 21.86 46.25 -49.71
C ILE A 631 21.77 45.46 -51.02
N LYS A 632 20.58 44.93 -51.36
CA LYS A 632 20.36 44.19 -52.59
C LYS A 632 20.65 45.05 -53.83
N ALA A 633 20.14 46.29 -53.88
CA ALA A 633 20.39 47.21 -54.98
C ALA A 633 21.88 47.55 -55.14
N ASN A 634 22.61 47.71 -54.03
CA ASN A 634 24.05 47.95 -54.02
C ASN A 634 24.84 46.75 -54.55
N ILE A 635 24.47 45.53 -54.14
CA ILE A 635 25.08 44.28 -54.64
C ILE A 635 24.80 44.08 -56.13
N GLU A 636 23.57 44.33 -56.60
CA GLU A 636 23.22 44.23 -58.02
C GLU A 636 24.02 45.23 -58.87
N SER A 637 24.16 46.48 -58.40
CA SER A 637 24.97 47.51 -59.05
C SER A 637 26.46 47.13 -59.13
N ALA A 638 27.02 46.61 -58.03
CA ALA A 638 28.40 46.13 -57.99
C ALA A 638 28.62 44.92 -58.91
N SER A 639 27.69 43.97 -58.92
CA SER A 639 27.73 42.78 -59.78
C SER A 639 27.72 43.15 -61.26
N ASN A 640 26.85 44.07 -61.67
CA ASN A 640 26.79 44.55 -63.05
C ASN A 640 28.11 45.19 -63.49
N LYS A 641 28.73 46.02 -62.63
CA LYS A 641 30.05 46.62 -62.92
C LYS A 641 31.17 45.59 -62.98
N ILE A 642 31.15 44.59 -62.09
CA ILE A 642 32.11 43.46 -62.13
C ILE A 642 32.01 42.71 -63.46
N ILE A 643 30.79 42.41 -63.91
CA ILE A 643 30.53 41.76 -65.19
C ILE A 643 31.08 42.61 -66.35
N GLU A 644 30.83 43.92 -66.33
CA GLU A 644 31.34 44.86 -67.33
C GLU A 644 32.88 44.84 -67.41
N TYR A 645 33.59 44.98 -66.28
CA TYR A 645 35.05 44.94 -66.28
C TYR A 645 35.61 43.58 -66.73
N ILE A 646 34.97 42.46 -66.36
CA ILE A 646 35.35 41.13 -66.84
C ILE A 646 35.19 41.02 -68.37
N GLN A 647 34.12 41.58 -68.93
CA GLN A 647 33.91 41.62 -70.38
C GLN A 647 34.98 42.47 -71.09
N GLN A 648 35.32 43.64 -70.55
CA GLN A 648 36.38 44.50 -71.09
C GLN A 648 37.77 43.82 -71.04
N ILE A 649 38.08 43.12 -69.94
CA ILE A 649 39.32 42.34 -69.81
C ILE A 649 39.36 41.20 -70.84
N ARG A 650 38.25 40.46 -71.00
CA ARG A 650 38.14 39.39 -72.01
C ARG A 650 38.31 39.94 -73.43
N PHE A 651 37.71 41.09 -73.73
CA PHE A 651 37.87 41.76 -75.00
C PHE A 651 39.33 42.15 -75.25
N GLY A 652 39.99 42.77 -74.26
CA GLY A 652 41.40 43.14 -74.33
C GLY A 652 42.35 41.95 -74.55
N PHE A 653 42.10 40.81 -73.89
CA PHE A 653 42.88 39.58 -74.14
C PHE A 653 42.63 39.01 -75.54
N LYS A 654 41.40 39.08 -76.04
CA LYS A 654 41.06 38.62 -77.39
C LYS A 654 41.77 39.47 -78.45
N THR A 655 41.72 40.80 -78.36
CA THR A 655 42.40 41.69 -79.30
C THR A 655 43.91 41.55 -79.24
N THR A 656 44.48 41.37 -78.03
CA THR A 656 45.91 41.07 -77.84
C THR A 656 46.31 39.80 -78.57
N LYS A 657 45.51 38.73 -78.48
CA LYS A 657 45.76 37.46 -79.16
C LYS A 657 45.70 37.60 -80.68
N GLU A 658 44.71 38.34 -81.20
CA GLU A 658 44.55 38.60 -82.63
C GLU A 658 45.73 39.41 -83.19
N SER A 659 46.13 40.49 -82.52
CA SER A 659 47.29 41.30 -82.92
C SER A 659 48.62 40.54 -82.83
N LEU A 660 48.79 39.67 -81.83
CA LEU A 660 49.98 38.82 -81.73
C LEU A 660 50.06 37.80 -82.87
N ALA A 661 48.93 37.19 -83.25
CA ALA A 661 48.87 36.29 -84.41
C ALA A 661 49.22 37.02 -85.72
N GLU A 662 48.77 38.27 -85.87
CA GLU A 662 49.09 39.10 -87.02
C GLU A 662 50.58 39.49 -87.06
N ILE A 663 51.18 39.84 -85.91
CA ILE A 663 52.63 40.08 -85.80
C ILE A 663 53.42 38.84 -86.21
N ILE A 664 53.04 37.65 -85.71
CA ILE A 664 53.72 36.39 -86.06
C ILE A 664 53.68 36.15 -87.56
N LYS A 665 52.52 36.36 -88.20
CA LYS A 665 52.38 36.23 -89.65
C LYS A 665 53.27 37.23 -90.40
N LYS A 666 53.27 38.48 -89.97
CA LYS A 666 54.08 39.55 -90.59
C LYS A 666 55.58 39.34 -90.41
N ASP A 667 56.00 38.81 -89.27
CA ASP A 667 57.39 38.45 -88.99
C ASP A 667 57.86 37.28 -89.87
N GLN A 668 56.98 36.30 -90.15
CA GLN A 668 57.24 35.24 -91.13
C GLN A 668 57.40 35.81 -92.55
N GLU A 669 56.49 36.67 -93.00
CA GLU A 669 56.58 37.36 -94.30
C GLU A 669 57.90 38.17 -94.40
N LEU A 670 58.25 38.91 -93.35
CA LEU A 670 59.50 39.68 -93.27
C LEU A 670 60.74 38.79 -93.37
N LYS A 671 60.72 37.62 -92.72
CA LYS A 671 61.82 36.65 -92.76
C LYS A 671 62.03 36.07 -94.16
N GLU A 672 60.95 35.76 -94.87
CA GLU A 672 60.98 35.28 -96.26
C GLU A 672 61.55 36.35 -97.21
N ASP A 673 61.08 37.59 -97.08
CA ASP A 673 61.56 38.72 -97.87
C ASP A 673 63.06 39.01 -97.59
N LEU A 674 63.48 38.99 -96.32
CA LEU A 674 64.88 39.16 -95.92
C LEU A 674 65.78 38.05 -96.45
N SER A 675 65.31 36.79 -96.45
CA SER A 675 66.05 35.66 -97.02
C SER A 675 66.24 35.83 -98.53
N SER A 676 65.17 36.19 -99.23
CA SER A 676 65.19 36.47 -100.68
C SER A 676 66.12 37.65 -101.02
N PHE A 677 66.07 38.71 -100.22
CA PHE A 677 66.97 39.86 -100.36
C PHE A 677 68.43 39.47 -100.11
N SER A 678 68.70 38.69 -99.05
CA SER A 678 70.05 38.21 -98.72
C SER A 678 70.65 37.34 -99.82
N GLU A 679 69.86 36.46 -100.43
CA GLU A 679 70.30 35.65 -101.57
C GLU A 679 70.67 36.50 -102.78
N LEU A 680 69.86 37.52 -103.10
CA LEU A 680 70.17 38.45 -104.18
C LEU A 680 71.44 39.25 -103.90
N VAL A 681 71.64 39.70 -102.65
CA VAL A 681 72.86 40.43 -102.25
C VAL A 681 74.09 39.54 -102.37
N LYS A 682 74.00 38.27 -101.95
CA LYS A 682 75.09 37.30 -102.11
C LYS A 682 75.46 37.08 -103.58
N LYS A 683 74.47 37.00 -104.48
CA LYS A 683 74.69 36.88 -105.94
C LYS A 683 75.32 38.15 -106.52
N TRP A 684 74.86 39.32 -106.08
CA TRP A 684 75.42 40.61 -106.52
C TRP A 684 76.88 40.82 -106.10
N LEU A 685 77.29 40.31 -104.93
CA LEU A 685 78.67 40.44 -104.40
C LEU A 685 79.70 39.55 -105.12
N VAL A 686 79.30 38.76 -106.13
CA VAL A 686 80.19 37.94 -106.95
C VAL A 686 80.99 38.85 -107.91
N PRO A 687 82.34 38.84 -107.87
CA PRO A 687 83.21 39.75 -108.64
C PRO A 687 82.92 39.81 -110.15
N GLU A 688 82.57 38.68 -110.77
CA GLU A 688 82.29 38.61 -112.21
C GLU A 688 80.98 39.32 -112.64
N GLU A 689 80.06 39.59 -111.70
CA GLU A 689 78.73 40.13 -112.01
C GLU A 689 78.56 41.63 -111.71
N LEU A 690 79.52 42.22 -110.99
CA LEU A 690 79.42 43.54 -110.35
C LEU A 690 79.23 44.73 -111.31
N SER A 691 79.77 44.68 -112.53
CA SER A 691 79.67 45.80 -113.49
C SER A 691 78.63 45.58 -114.61
N VAL A 692 78.28 44.33 -114.92
CA VAL A 692 77.44 43.99 -116.10
C VAL A 692 75.95 43.91 -115.76
N ARG A 693 75.60 43.44 -114.55
CA ARG A 693 74.19 43.15 -114.16
C ARG A 693 73.65 44.05 -113.03
N TYR A 694 74.37 45.10 -112.65
CA TYR A 694 73.99 46.02 -111.56
C TYR A 694 72.52 46.50 -111.67
N ASN A 695 72.11 46.99 -112.84
CA ASN A 695 70.75 47.48 -113.07
C ASN A 695 69.68 46.37 -112.94
N GLU A 696 70.02 45.12 -113.24
CA GLU A 696 69.11 43.97 -113.11
C GLU A 696 68.90 43.61 -111.63
N TYR A 697 69.97 43.63 -110.84
CA TYR A 697 69.91 43.38 -109.40
C TYR A 697 69.17 44.47 -108.64
N ILE A 698 69.45 45.75 -108.92
CA ILE A 698 68.74 46.87 -108.29
C ILE A 698 67.24 46.80 -108.60
N LYS A 699 66.84 46.57 -109.87
CA LYS A 699 65.42 46.41 -110.23
C LYS A 699 64.71 45.28 -109.48
N LYS A 700 65.42 44.20 -109.13
CA LYS A 700 64.86 43.08 -108.35
C LYS A 700 64.86 43.34 -106.84
N MET A 701 65.88 44.02 -106.32
CA MET A 701 66.05 44.30 -104.89
C MET A 701 65.14 45.41 -104.38
N THR A 702 64.93 46.48 -105.15
CA THR A 702 64.08 47.63 -104.76
C THR A 702 62.67 47.22 -104.30
N PRO A 703 61.88 46.43 -105.05
CA PRO A 703 60.55 46.04 -104.62
C PRO A 703 60.56 45.12 -103.38
N ILE A 704 61.62 44.32 -103.18
CA ILE A 704 61.77 43.48 -101.98
C ILE A 704 62.09 44.36 -100.76
N GLN A 705 62.98 45.36 -100.92
CA GLN A 705 63.29 46.33 -99.87
C GLN A 705 62.06 47.14 -99.44
N GLU A 706 61.21 47.54 -100.39
CA GLU A 706 59.94 48.22 -100.09
C GLU A 706 58.99 47.35 -99.26
N LYS A 707 58.89 46.04 -99.58
CA LYS A 707 58.09 45.08 -98.80
C LYS A 707 58.64 44.88 -97.39
N ILE A 708 59.96 44.72 -97.24
CA ILE A 708 60.65 44.63 -95.94
C ILE A 708 60.35 45.86 -95.09
N ASN A 709 60.51 47.06 -95.64
CA ASN A 709 60.25 48.31 -94.93
C ASN A 709 58.77 48.45 -94.52
N LYS A 710 57.85 48.06 -95.39
CA LYS A 710 56.41 48.05 -95.11
C LYS A 710 56.06 47.09 -93.97
N ASN A 711 56.48 45.84 -94.06
CA ASN A 711 56.22 44.82 -93.03
C ASN A 711 56.85 45.20 -91.69
N HIS A 712 58.07 45.74 -91.68
CA HIS A 712 58.71 46.24 -90.45
C HIS A 712 57.92 47.39 -89.81
N LYS A 713 57.39 48.32 -90.60
CA LYS A 713 56.55 49.42 -90.11
C LYS A 713 55.22 48.91 -89.53
N GLU A 714 54.56 47.98 -90.22
CA GLU A 714 53.32 47.35 -89.76
C GLU A 714 53.51 46.59 -88.43
N ILE A 715 54.61 45.83 -88.30
CA ILE A 715 54.97 45.13 -87.05
C ILE A 715 55.19 46.15 -85.91
N LYS A 716 55.87 47.27 -86.19
CA LYS A 716 56.10 48.32 -85.19
C LYS A 716 54.79 48.97 -84.72
N GLU A 717 53.86 49.23 -85.64
CA GLU A 717 52.52 49.76 -85.31
C GLU A 717 51.70 48.77 -84.48
N LEU A 718 51.73 47.48 -84.84
CA LEU A 718 51.04 46.42 -84.08
C LEU A 718 51.62 46.25 -82.67
N ASN A 719 52.95 46.29 -82.52
CA ASN A 719 53.59 46.25 -81.21
C ASN A 719 53.18 47.44 -80.32
N SER A 720 53.07 48.65 -80.90
CA SER A 720 52.56 49.82 -80.16
C SER A 720 51.12 49.64 -79.69
N LYS A 721 50.27 48.95 -80.47
CA LYS A 721 48.89 48.62 -80.07
C LYS A 721 48.85 47.58 -78.95
N LEU A 722 49.74 46.59 -78.97
CA LEU A 722 49.86 45.61 -77.89
C LEU A 722 50.22 46.26 -76.55
N ASP A 723 51.13 47.26 -76.55
CA ASP A 723 51.45 48.02 -75.34
C ASP A 723 50.25 48.81 -74.81
N GLN A 724 49.42 49.34 -75.70
CA GLN A 724 48.17 50.00 -75.32
C GLN A 724 47.17 49.01 -74.70
N TYR A 725 46.93 47.86 -75.34
CA TYR A 725 46.03 46.84 -74.79
C TYR A 725 46.49 46.31 -73.44
N LYS A 726 47.80 46.13 -73.26
CA LYS A 726 48.38 45.76 -71.97
C LYS A 726 48.07 46.79 -70.87
N LYS A 727 48.12 48.08 -71.19
CA LYS A 727 47.76 49.15 -70.26
C LYS A 727 46.26 49.12 -69.91
N GLU A 728 45.40 49.00 -70.92
CA GLU A 728 43.95 48.93 -70.76
C GLU A 728 43.51 47.72 -69.92
N ILE A 729 44.09 46.54 -70.17
CA ILE A 729 43.84 45.33 -69.36
C ILE A 729 44.25 45.57 -67.90
N LYS A 730 45.43 46.16 -67.66
CA LYS A 730 45.93 46.44 -66.32
C LYS A 730 45.02 47.43 -65.57
N ASP A 731 44.57 48.48 -66.24
CA ASP A 731 43.68 49.49 -65.65
C ASP A 731 42.31 48.87 -65.33
N ASN A 732 41.77 48.03 -66.21
CA ASN A 732 40.51 47.31 -65.97
C ASN A 732 40.60 46.30 -64.82
N ILE A 733 41.72 45.58 -64.68
CA ILE A 733 41.96 44.68 -63.54
C ILE A 733 42.00 45.47 -62.23
N LYS A 734 42.71 46.60 -62.19
CA LYS A 734 42.78 47.46 -61.00
C LYS A 734 41.40 48.01 -60.59
N ASN A 735 40.58 48.40 -61.57
CA ASN A 735 39.23 48.88 -61.32
C ASN A 735 38.30 47.76 -60.82
N LEU A 736 38.44 46.55 -61.37
CA LEU A 736 37.73 45.36 -60.91
C LEU A 736 38.07 45.04 -59.44
N GLU A 737 39.36 45.03 -59.09
CA GLU A 737 39.82 44.81 -57.71
C GLU A 737 39.25 45.85 -56.75
N LYS A 738 39.24 47.13 -57.16
CA LYS A 738 38.66 48.21 -56.35
C LYS A 738 37.16 48.02 -56.11
N ILE A 739 36.38 47.68 -57.13
CA ILE A 739 34.93 47.49 -56.97
C ILE A 739 34.61 46.27 -56.11
N ILE A 740 35.37 45.19 -56.26
CA ILE A 740 35.23 44.01 -55.39
C ILE A 740 35.53 44.40 -53.94
N TYR A 741 36.59 45.17 -53.70
CA TYR A 741 36.95 45.65 -52.37
C TYR A 741 35.88 46.57 -51.77
N ASP A 742 35.39 47.56 -52.53
CA ASP A 742 34.36 48.49 -52.10
C ASP A 742 33.02 47.76 -51.81
N ALA A 743 32.66 46.76 -52.62
CA ALA A 743 31.48 45.93 -52.40
C ALA A 743 31.57 45.08 -51.13
N ILE A 744 32.76 44.53 -50.82
CA ILE A 744 32.97 43.75 -49.59
C ILE A 744 33.00 44.67 -48.37
N SER A 745 33.67 45.83 -48.45
CA SER A 745 33.83 46.76 -47.33
C SER A 745 32.53 47.47 -46.94
N ASN A 746 31.72 47.90 -47.91
CA ASN A 746 30.46 48.59 -47.63
C ASN A 746 29.41 47.63 -47.03
N ASN A 747 29.33 46.39 -47.53
CA ASN A 747 28.41 45.38 -46.99
C ASN A 747 28.81 44.92 -45.57
N ALA A 748 30.10 44.89 -45.24
CA ALA A 748 30.55 44.53 -43.89
C ALA A 748 30.23 45.61 -42.84
N SER A 749 30.23 46.89 -43.25
CA SER A 749 29.93 48.02 -42.36
C SER A 749 28.42 48.12 -42.06
N GLU A 750 27.60 47.82 -43.06
CA GLU A 750 26.12 47.75 -42.94
C GLU A 750 25.62 46.43 -42.35
N LEU A 751 26.47 45.54 -41.81
CA LEU A 751 26.07 44.32 -41.09
C LEU A 751 26.28 44.41 -39.57
N THR A 752 26.92 45.49 -39.10
CA THR A 752 27.33 45.66 -37.69
C THR A 752 26.59 46.76 -36.91
N GLU A 753 25.69 47.50 -37.55
CA GLU A 753 24.67 48.35 -36.87
C GLU A 753 23.31 47.65 -36.80
#